data_AF-F7VMX0-F1
#
_entry.id   AF-F7VMX0-F1
#
_cell.length_a   1.000
_cell.length_b   1.000
_cell.length_c   1.000
_cell.angle_alpha   90.00
_cell.angle_beta   90.00
_cell.angle_gamma   90.00
#
_symmetry.space_group_name_H-M   'P 1'
#
loop_
_entity.id
_entity.type
_entity.pdbx_description
1 polymer ?
#
loop_
_entity_poly.entity_id
_entity_poly.type
_entity_poly.pdbx_seq_one_letter_code
_entity_poly.pdbx_strand_id
1 'polypeptide(L)'
;MATAPKTDQRVLNVLIYAGPGVTPESQRQCTESLKRLVGSKYAVAYITSNILKTEPWASTCALLVFPGGADLPFCRELNGTGNRAIIDYVRNGGAYLGFCAGGYYGSAVCWFGLEDPAQDVKGQRELAFFPGTCAGPAFKGFEYHREVGARAAKLTVRKEAFSGAQAPPDVFKSYYNGGGVFVDVEKFASNGVEVLAEYADDIDVKSGEKRAAVVFCKAGHGKAILTGPHPEFAGASLKPQASIPGYDKLIEEVTADETARLEFLAACLNKLGLSLPSKDAWNEIHRPTNKLDIYCQEGHFESFVNRLMGQKTFAAVAADGSYWLEDRFNLDVFHIEWTNDGSWSTNYEPRQFGKPIYRVNVVFNVAGSGVDESRFDYDLYFAAMDEYRMLESTRTIKTGKNALGTSRCPKLTWGNHVMYGETVTSTNTLLASNPHLMARLESGFTFTATRQVAGRGRGTNVWVSPPGCLIMSTVINHPASVMGMRPLAFINYLAAVAIVEAIKGYDSTDSIYQKLDVKIKWPNDIYVRDPSKPDEPAYVKVGGILANCSYSSPNYQIIVGIGINTNNAEPTTSLDALLKWTASKLGGDKPPPQPFHIERLVARIVTWLEILYDHFLSKGFSDELEALYYKHWLHTNQIVTLQDEDGVKARVLGITKDQGLLVAEEVMEDGIELNSWKGTGTMFQLRSDENGFDYWKGLIKKKVSAQSTEIYEMSPPGEMTPPSKSSHESLADDPRPFKKHKLDSPEMTATQFPDTPASTPERGRTPETERVQSVPTIVETAPDGTSRVPYPGYWSDG
;
A
#
# COMPACT_ATOMS: atom_id res chain seq x y z
N MET A 1 23.92 -31.35 -14.46
CA MET A 1 23.20 -30.20 -15.04
C MET A 1 22.42 -29.54 -13.93
N ALA A 2 22.90 -28.42 -13.41
CA ALA A 2 22.22 -27.71 -12.33
C ALA A 2 21.04 -26.94 -12.91
N THR A 3 19.83 -27.30 -12.48
CA THR A 3 18.59 -26.57 -12.78
C THR A 3 18.67 -25.18 -12.18
N ALA A 4 18.65 -24.14 -13.02
CA ALA A 4 18.48 -22.77 -12.58
C ALA A 4 17.17 -22.67 -11.76
N PRO A 5 17.17 -21.97 -10.61
CA PRO A 5 15.94 -21.76 -9.86
C PRO A 5 15.00 -20.88 -10.71
N LYS A 6 13.92 -21.48 -11.20
CA LYS A 6 12.77 -20.77 -11.77
C LYS A 6 12.05 -20.04 -10.61
N THR A 7 12.36 -18.77 -10.38
CA THR A 7 11.53 -17.90 -9.54
C THR A 7 10.86 -16.86 -10.41
N ASP A 8 9.59 -17.08 -10.72
CA ASP A 8 8.67 -16.19 -11.44
C ASP A 8 8.19 -14.98 -10.63
N GLN A 9 8.86 -14.67 -9.51
CA GLN A 9 8.61 -13.41 -8.84
C GLN A 9 9.29 -12.31 -9.65
N ARG A 10 8.49 -11.53 -10.39
CA ARG A 10 8.97 -10.27 -10.98
C ARG A 10 9.69 -9.49 -9.88
N VAL A 11 10.94 -9.15 -10.15
CA VAL A 11 11.79 -8.41 -9.23
C VAL A 11 11.33 -6.94 -9.28
N LEU A 12 10.61 -6.51 -8.25
CA LEU A 12 9.85 -5.25 -8.28
C LEU A 12 10.38 -4.17 -7.34
N ASN A 13 11.28 -4.49 -6.41
CA ASN A 13 11.60 -3.59 -5.30
C ASN A 13 13.04 -3.02 -5.39
N VAL A 14 13.15 -1.71 -5.40
CA VAL A 14 14.37 -0.97 -5.01
C VAL A 14 14.26 -0.68 -3.51
N LEU A 15 15.07 -1.37 -2.72
CA LEU A 15 15.05 -1.32 -1.27
C LEU A 15 16.14 -0.40 -0.75
N ILE A 16 15.76 0.67 -0.06
CA ILE A 16 16.67 1.64 0.55
C ILE A 16 16.78 1.29 2.04
N TYR A 17 18.00 1.04 2.51
CA TYR A 17 18.26 0.80 3.93
C TYR A 17 17.86 2.04 4.75
N ALA A 18 17.08 1.81 5.81
CA ALA A 18 16.45 2.82 6.65
C ALA A 18 16.66 2.49 8.14
N GLY A 19 17.88 2.07 8.50
CA GLY A 19 18.26 1.74 9.87
C GLY A 19 19.37 2.65 10.42
N PRO A 20 19.89 2.31 11.61
CA PRO A 20 21.00 3.05 12.22
C PRO A 20 22.17 3.24 11.26
N GLY A 21 22.73 4.46 11.24
CA GLY A 21 23.84 4.85 10.37
C GLY A 21 23.44 5.69 9.16
N VAL A 22 22.17 5.68 8.76
CA VAL A 22 21.69 6.53 7.66
C VAL A 22 21.30 7.90 8.18
N THR A 23 21.71 8.98 7.48
CA THR A 23 21.20 10.32 7.82
C THR A 23 19.81 10.54 7.20
N PRO A 24 18.88 11.27 7.88
CA PRO A 24 17.56 11.55 7.33
C PRO A 24 17.60 12.27 5.98
N GLU A 25 18.60 13.14 5.76
CA GLU A 25 18.73 13.88 4.51
C GLU A 25 19.23 12.98 3.37
N SER A 26 20.27 12.16 3.61
CA SER A 26 20.71 11.18 2.60
C SER A 26 19.59 10.21 2.22
N GLN A 27 18.77 9.77 3.19
CA GLN A 27 17.63 8.91 2.91
C GLN A 27 16.59 9.60 2.03
N ARG A 28 16.25 10.86 2.33
CA ARG A 28 15.30 11.67 1.56
C ARG A 28 15.78 11.85 0.11
N GLN A 29 17.00 12.37 -0.06
CA GLN A 29 17.62 12.62 -1.37
C GLN A 29 17.71 11.35 -2.21
N CYS A 30 18.19 10.25 -1.60
CA CYS A 30 18.23 8.93 -2.21
C CYS A 30 16.83 8.48 -2.69
N THR A 31 15.82 8.66 -1.85
CA THR A 31 14.44 8.26 -2.17
C THR A 31 13.87 9.08 -3.32
N GLU A 32 14.07 10.40 -3.31
CA GLU A 32 13.58 11.31 -4.36
C GLU A 32 14.24 10.99 -5.71
N SER A 33 15.57 10.91 -5.75
CA SER A 33 16.32 10.60 -6.97
C SER A 33 15.94 9.23 -7.53
N LEU A 34 15.82 8.19 -6.67
CA LEU A 34 15.44 6.86 -7.14
C LEU A 34 13.99 6.80 -7.59
N LYS A 35 13.03 7.42 -6.86
CA LYS A 35 11.64 7.48 -7.32
C LYS A 35 11.51 8.16 -8.67
N ARG A 36 12.30 9.21 -8.91
CA ARG A 36 12.35 9.92 -10.19
C ARG A 36 12.85 9.03 -11.33
N LEU A 37 13.90 8.25 -11.11
CA LEU A 37 14.53 7.43 -12.14
C LEU A 37 13.86 6.07 -12.36
N VAL A 38 13.34 5.44 -11.30
CA VAL A 38 12.87 4.04 -11.34
C VAL A 38 11.40 3.87 -10.97
N GLY A 39 10.76 4.90 -10.42
CA GLY A 39 9.46 4.78 -9.74
C GLY A 39 8.27 4.42 -10.65
N SER A 40 8.42 4.49 -11.97
CA SER A 40 7.41 4.00 -12.92
C SER A 40 7.49 2.48 -13.15
N LYS A 41 8.67 1.87 -12.91
CA LYS A 41 8.95 0.45 -13.17
C LYS A 41 9.24 -0.37 -11.90
N TYR A 42 9.60 0.29 -10.80
CA TYR A 42 9.95 -0.37 -9.55
C TYR A 42 9.31 0.35 -8.35
N ALA A 43 8.98 -0.43 -7.33
CA ALA A 43 8.66 0.07 -6.00
C ALA A 43 9.92 0.60 -5.34
N VAL A 44 9.93 1.85 -4.89
CA VAL A 44 10.98 2.36 -4.02
C VAL A 44 10.48 2.30 -2.59
N ALA A 45 11.09 1.42 -1.78
CA ALA A 45 10.65 1.13 -0.42
C ALA A 45 11.82 1.11 0.56
N TYR A 46 11.52 1.20 1.85
CA TYR A 46 12.51 1.14 2.92
C TYR A 46 12.67 -0.28 3.46
N ILE A 47 13.88 -0.62 3.89
CA ILE A 47 14.20 -1.86 4.58
C ILE A 47 15.05 -1.60 5.83
N THR A 48 14.73 -2.26 6.95
CA THR A 48 15.46 -2.11 8.22
C THR A 48 16.41 -3.29 8.47
N SER A 49 17.31 -3.15 9.45
CA SER A 49 18.24 -4.23 9.82
C SER A 49 17.49 -5.49 10.26
N ASN A 50 16.37 -5.35 10.96
CA ASN A 50 15.54 -6.49 11.37
C ASN A 50 14.99 -7.25 10.17
N ILE A 51 14.36 -6.55 9.22
CA ILE A 51 13.78 -7.17 8.00
C ILE A 51 14.87 -7.86 7.17
N LEU A 52 16.05 -7.23 7.03
CA LEU A 52 17.20 -7.84 6.33
C LEU A 52 17.62 -9.18 6.95
N LYS A 53 17.48 -9.33 8.27
CA LYS A 53 17.89 -10.52 9.03
C LYS A 53 16.81 -11.60 9.11
N THR A 54 15.53 -11.23 9.17
CA THR A 54 14.45 -12.15 9.57
C THR A 54 13.44 -12.46 8.47
N GLU A 55 13.27 -11.58 7.48
CA GLU A 55 12.20 -11.71 6.48
C GLU A 55 12.71 -12.07 5.09
N PRO A 56 11.91 -12.76 4.25
CA PRO A 56 12.26 -13.02 2.86
C PRO A 56 12.11 -11.75 2.02
N TRP A 57 13.23 -11.07 1.72
CA TRP A 57 13.24 -9.85 0.88
C TRP A 57 13.95 -10.05 -0.47
N ALA A 58 15.01 -10.87 -0.49
CA ALA A 58 15.96 -10.99 -1.60
C ALA A 58 15.30 -11.37 -2.94
N SER A 59 14.29 -12.25 -2.94
CA SER A 59 13.65 -12.75 -4.16
C SER A 59 12.85 -11.69 -4.93
N THR A 60 12.52 -10.57 -4.30
CA THR A 60 11.76 -9.48 -4.93
C THR A 60 12.59 -8.20 -5.09
N CYS A 61 13.85 -8.21 -4.65
CA CYS A 61 14.72 -7.04 -4.61
C CYS A 61 15.53 -6.89 -5.90
N ALA A 62 15.25 -5.82 -6.65
CA ALA A 62 15.99 -5.45 -7.86
C ALA A 62 17.30 -4.76 -7.52
N LEU A 63 17.30 -3.99 -6.44
CA LEU A 63 18.43 -3.20 -6.00
C LEU A 63 18.35 -2.98 -4.49
N LEU A 64 19.43 -3.28 -3.78
CA LEU A 64 19.61 -2.89 -2.39
C LEU A 64 20.52 -1.66 -2.31
N VAL A 65 20.03 -0.59 -1.68
CA VAL A 65 20.69 0.71 -1.62
C VAL A 65 21.04 1.05 -0.18
N PHE A 66 22.30 1.43 0.07
CA PHE A 66 22.77 1.97 1.34
C PHE A 66 23.12 3.46 1.17
N PRO A 67 22.29 4.38 1.70
CA PRO A 67 22.56 5.81 1.63
C PRO A 67 23.75 6.26 2.48
N GLY A 68 24.10 7.53 2.35
CA GLY A 68 25.10 8.20 3.17
C GLY A 68 24.80 8.28 4.67
N GLY A 69 25.84 8.55 5.45
CA GLY A 69 25.80 8.69 6.91
C GLY A 69 27.07 8.18 7.59
N ALA A 70 26.95 7.24 8.52
CA ALA A 70 28.06 6.61 9.24
C ALA A 70 28.01 5.09 9.09
N ASP A 71 29.16 4.46 8.82
CA ASP A 71 29.23 3.04 8.47
C ASP A 71 29.33 2.09 9.67
N LEU A 72 29.91 2.51 10.80
CA LEU A 72 30.01 1.71 12.02
C LEU A 72 28.65 1.24 12.57
N PRO A 73 27.59 2.06 12.58
CA PRO A 73 26.25 1.58 12.91
C PRO A 73 25.75 0.47 11.96
N PHE A 74 26.07 0.49 10.66
CA PHE A 74 25.73 -0.61 9.75
C PHE A 74 26.40 -1.90 10.21
N CYS A 75 27.70 -1.83 10.53
CA CYS A 75 28.46 -2.97 11.03
C CYS A 75 27.86 -3.54 12.32
N ARG A 76 27.51 -2.66 13.27
CA ARG A 76 26.91 -3.07 14.56
C ARG A 76 25.59 -3.82 14.37
N GLU A 77 24.78 -3.38 13.42
CA GLU A 77 23.44 -3.92 13.18
C GLU A 77 23.42 -5.19 12.32
N LEU A 78 24.36 -5.30 11.37
CA LEU A 78 24.29 -6.28 10.28
C LEU A 78 25.43 -7.29 10.24
N ASN A 79 26.53 -7.09 10.97
CA ASN A 79 27.63 -8.08 11.00
C ASN A 79 27.12 -9.48 11.38
N GLY A 80 27.67 -10.49 10.72
CA GLY A 80 27.20 -11.87 10.82
C GLY A 80 26.02 -12.15 9.90
N THR A 81 24.82 -12.37 10.47
CA THR A 81 23.67 -12.87 9.71
C THR A 81 23.17 -11.90 8.64
N GLY A 82 23.12 -10.60 8.95
CA GLY A 82 22.66 -9.57 8.01
C GLY A 82 23.56 -9.46 6.78
N ASN A 83 24.87 -9.37 6.99
CA ASN A 83 25.85 -9.30 5.91
C ASN A 83 25.87 -10.58 5.08
N ARG A 84 25.72 -11.76 5.70
CA ARG A 84 25.57 -13.02 4.93
C ARG A 84 24.38 -12.95 3.97
N ALA A 85 23.21 -12.50 4.45
CA ALA A 85 22.04 -12.36 3.59
C ALA A 85 22.27 -11.37 2.42
N ILE A 86 22.94 -10.25 2.67
CA ILE A 86 23.29 -9.26 1.64
C ILE A 86 24.29 -9.84 0.63
N ILE A 87 25.34 -10.50 1.13
CA ILE A 87 26.37 -11.12 0.29
C ILE A 87 25.76 -12.21 -0.58
N ASP A 88 24.91 -13.08 -0.02
CA ASP A 88 24.24 -14.14 -0.75
C ASP A 88 23.29 -13.58 -1.81
N TYR A 89 22.53 -12.53 -1.48
CA TYR A 89 21.68 -11.83 -2.46
C TYR A 89 22.49 -11.32 -3.65
N VAL A 90 23.57 -10.56 -3.40
CA VAL A 90 24.38 -9.99 -4.48
C VAL A 90 25.10 -11.10 -5.26
N ARG A 91 25.75 -12.05 -4.58
CA ARG A 91 26.50 -13.14 -5.25
C ARG A 91 25.62 -14.04 -6.11
N ASN A 92 24.32 -14.14 -5.81
CA ASN A 92 23.34 -14.89 -6.58
C ASN A 92 22.65 -14.07 -7.69
N GLY A 93 23.20 -12.91 -8.08
CA GLY A 93 22.71 -12.11 -9.20
C GLY A 93 22.03 -10.80 -8.82
N GLY A 94 21.94 -10.49 -7.52
CA GLY A 94 21.42 -9.22 -7.03
C GLY A 94 22.33 -8.02 -7.29
N ALA A 95 21.81 -6.82 -7.00
CA ALA A 95 22.52 -5.56 -7.20
C ALA A 95 22.64 -4.75 -5.89
N TYR A 96 23.81 -4.18 -5.65
CA TYR A 96 24.10 -3.29 -4.51
C TYR A 96 24.51 -1.89 -4.98
N LEU A 97 24.00 -0.86 -4.30
CA LEU A 97 24.42 0.53 -4.51
C LEU A 97 24.71 1.19 -3.16
N GLY A 98 25.97 1.57 -2.92
CA GLY A 98 26.40 2.22 -1.69
C GLY A 98 26.84 3.66 -1.94
N PHE A 99 26.18 4.62 -1.30
CA PHE A 99 26.54 6.04 -1.36
C PHE A 99 27.35 6.44 -0.13
N CYS A 100 28.53 7.05 -0.32
CA CYS A 100 29.41 7.54 0.74
C CYS A 100 29.65 6.49 1.84
N ALA A 101 29.02 6.59 3.01
CA ALA A 101 29.05 5.57 4.07
C ALA A 101 28.69 4.16 3.57
N GLY A 102 27.72 4.03 2.67
CA GLY A 102 27.42 2.77 1.98
C GLY A 102 28.57 2.29 1.09
N GLY A 103 29.32 3.22 0.47
CA GLY A 103 30.52 2.92 -0.30
C GLY A 103 31.67 2.42 0.58
N TYR A 104 31.91 3.06 1.73
CA TYR A 104 32.87 2.58 2.73
C TYR A 104 32.49 1.19 3.26
N TYR A 105 31.21 0.99 3.58
CA TYR A 105 30.68 -0.27 4.11
C TYR A 105 30.76 -1.43 3.10
N GLY A 106 30.57 -1.14 1.81
CA GLY A 106 30.74 -2.12 0.72
C GLY A 106 32.20 -2.46 0.38
N SER A 107 33.17 -1.80 0.99
CA SER A 107 34.61 -2.02 0.75
C SER A 107 35.22 -2.93 1.80
N ALA A 108 36.26 -3.70 1.46
CA ALA A 108 36.90 -4.64 2.40
C ALA A 108 37.50 -3.93 3.62
N VAL A 109 38.01 -2.72 3.41
CA VAL A 109 38.56 -1.86 4.47
C VAL A 109 37.99 -0.45 4.33
N CYS A 110 37.50 0.08 5.44
CA CYS A 110 37.20 1.50 5.59
C CYS A 110 38.38 2.17 6.29
N TRP A 111 38.84 3.28 5.72
CA TRP A 111 39.75 4.21 6.37
C TRP A 111 39.20 5.64 6.24
N PHE A 112 38.56 6.11 7.29
CA PHE A 112 38.06 7.47 7.40
C PHE A 112 38.94 8.23 8.41
N GLY A 113 39.84 9.08 7.91
CA GLY A 113 40.81 9.82 8.71
C GLY A 113 40.43 11.30 8.82
N LEU A 114 40.42 11.84 10.04
CA LEU A 114 40.15 13.25 10.31
C LEU A 114 41.38 13.98 10.86
N GLU A 115 41.26 15.29 11.05
CA GLU A 115 42.33 16.09 11.65
C GLU A 115 42.60 15.70 13.10
N ASP A 116 41.56 15.28 13.83
CA ASP A 116 41.66 14.64 15.14
C ASP A 116 41.71 13.12 14.97
N PRO A 117 42.87 12.46 15.15
CA PRO A 117 43.00 11.01 14.96
C PRO A 117 42.16 10.20 15.95
N ALA A 118 41.69 10.78 17.06
CA ALA A 118 40.79 10.11 17.98
C ALA A 118 39.40 9.83 17.37
N GLN A 119 39.07 10.50 16.26
CA GLN A 119 37.81 10.37 15.54
C GLN A 119 37.95 9.53 14.26
N ASP A 120 39.14 8.98 14.01
CA ASP A 120 39.38 8.10 12.87
C ASP A 120 38.57 6.82 12.96
N VAL A 121 38.00 6.41 11.83
CA VAL A 121 37.38 5.10 11.67
C VAL A 121 38.25 4.26 10.75
N LYS A 122 38.86 3.21 11.30
CA LYS A 122 39.64 2.24 10.53
C LYS A 122 39.24 0.83 10.87
N GLY A 123 38.97 0.01 9.85
CA GLY A 123 38.73 -1.41 10.08
C GLY A 123 38.18 -2.16 8.87
N GLN A 124 38.07 -3.46 9.03
CA GLN A 124 37.51 -4.35 8.02
C GLN A 124 35.99 -4.23 7.95
N ARG A 125 35.40 -4.53 6.79
CA ARG A 125 33.96 -4.72 6.59
C ARG A 125 33.72 -6.07 5.93
N GLU A 126 32.66 -6.76 6.35
CA GLU A 126 32.41 -8.14 5.89
C GLU A 126 31.91 -8.20 4.44
N LEU A 127 31.25 -7.15 3.92
CA LEU A 127 30.67 -7.15 2.57
C LEU A 127 31.75 -7.31 1.49
N ALA A 128 32.81 -6.50 1.58
CA ALA A 128 34.01 -6.58 0.74
C ALA A 128 33.72 -6.74 -0.77
N PHE A 129 32.69 -6.05 -1.29
CA PHE A 129 32.39 -6.05 -2.72
C PHE A 129 33.51 -5.37 -3.52
N PHE A 130 34.01 -4.25 -3.01
CA PHE A 130 35.33 -3.76 -3.40
C PHE A 130 36.39 -4.41 -2.49
N PRO A 131 37.34 -5.18 -3.04
CA PRO A 131 38.34 -5.90 -2.24
C PRO A 131 39.41 -5.01 -1.60
N GLY A 132 39.47 -3.72 -1.99
CA GLY A 132 40.45 -2.77 -1.51
C GLY A 132 39.98 -1.89 -0.34
N THR A 133 40.71 -0.79 -0.15
CA THR A 133 40.39 0.23 0.86
C THR A 133 39.63 1.39 0.23
N CYS A 134 38.49 1.76 0.81
CA CYS A 134 37.90 3.07 0.58
C CYS A 134 38.45 4.02 1.65
N ALA A 135 39.16 5.05 1.20
CA ALA A 135 39.88 5.99 2.06
C ALA A 135 39.30 7.40 1.93
N GLY A 136 39.03 8.07 3.04
CA GLY A 136 38.58 9.45 2.99
C GLY A 136 38.61 10.14 4.35
N PRO A 137 37.99 11.32 4.49
CA PRO A 137 37.40 12.11 3.42
C PRO A 137 38.40 12.42 2.28
N ALA A 138 37.99 12.28 1.02
CA ALA A 138 38.83 12.56 -0.15
C ALA A 138 39.34 14.01 -0.16
N PHE A 139 38.55 14.95 0.39
CA PHE A 139 38.95 16.32 0.66
C PHE A 139 38.84 16.63 2.16
N LYS A 140 39.82 17.36 2.71
CA LYS A 140 39.86 17.82 4.11
C LYS A 140 38.74 18.82 4.43
N GLY A 141 38.50 18.98 5.74
CA GLY A 141 37.57 19.95 6.32
C GLY A 141 36.21 19.39 6.72
N PHE A 142 36.03 18.07 6.72
CA PHE A 142 34.81 17.44 7.21
C PHE A 142 34.64 17.63 8.73
N GLU A 143 33.44 17.98 9.18
CA GLU A 143 33.05 17.99 10.60
C GLU A 143 31.76 17.19 10.82
N TYR A 144 31.73 16.33 11.84
CA TYR A 144 30.52 15.59 12.19
C TYR A 144 29.35 16.53 12.52
N HIS A 145 28.14 16.15 12.07
CA HIS A 145 26.88 16.86 12.32
C HIS A 145 26.81 18.28 11.74
N ARG A 146 27.74 18.66 10.87
CA ARG A 146 27.76 19.96 10.19
C ARG A 146 28.01 19.75 8.70
N GLU A 147 27.65 20.76 7.92
CA GLU A 147 27.89 20.80 6.48
C GLU A 147 29.29 21.37 6.12
N VAL A 148 30.18 21.49 7.11
CA VAL A 148 31.54 21.99 6.90
C VAL A 148 32.33 20.94 6.10
N GLY A 149 33.04 21.41 5.06
CA GLY A 149 33.74 20.55 4.11
C GLY A 149 32.90 20.16 2.88
N ALA A 150 31.59 20.45 2.88
CA ALA A 150 30.73 20.21 1.73
C ALA A 150 31.16 21.01 0.49
N ARG A 151 31.12 20.39 -0.69
CA ARG A 151 31.49 21.04 -1.96
C ARG A 151 30.85 20.37 -3.17
N ALA A 152 30.95 21.04 -4.32
CA ALA A 152 30.49 20.55 -5.61
C ALA A 152 31.67 19.86 -6.30
N ALA A 153 31.91 18.60 -5.95
CA ALA A 153 33.05 17.84 -6.44
C ALA A 153 32.87 17.55 -7.94
N LYS A 154 33.82 18.01 -8.76
CA LYS A 154 33.80 17.77 -10.20
C LYS A 154 34.25 16.33 -10.49
N LEU A 155 33.42 15.59 -11.19
CA LEU A 155 33.67 14.19 -11.56
C LEU A 155 33.89 14.07 -13.06
N THR A 156 34.93 13.34 -13.46
CA THR A 156 35.16 12.93 -14.85
C THR A 156 34.69 11.49 -15.02
N VAL A 157 33.77 11.26 -15.95
CA VAL A 157 33.12 9.96 -16.16
C VAL A 157 33.86 9.15 -17.21
N ARG A 158 34.08 7.85 -16.93
CA ARG A 158 34.64 6.88 -17.87
C ARG A 158 33.51 6.31 -18.73
N LYS A 159 33.14 7.01 -19.81
CA LYS A 159 32.03 6.63 -20.70
C LYS A 159 32.15 5.19 -21.22
N GLU A 160 33.37 4.75 -21.51
CA GLU A 160 33.71 3.40 -21.94
C GLU A 160 33.32 2.30 -20.93
N ALA A 161 33.15 2.66 -19.65
CA ALA A 161 32.67 1.73 -18.63
C ALA A 161 31.16 1.50 -18.71
N PHE A 162 30.42 2.24 -19.54
CA PHE A 162 28.98 2.10 -19.68
C PHE A 162 28.61 1.58 -21.07
N SER A 163 27.75 0.56 -21.10
CA SER A 163 27.20 -0.03 -22.31
C SER A 163 25.67 0.05 -22.26
N GLY A 164 25.02 0.65 -23.25
CA GLY A 164 23.56 0.74 -23.30
C GLY A 164 23.04 1.98 -24.02
N ALA A 165 21.71 2.11 -24.08
CA ALA A 165 21.02 3.19 -24.81
C ALA A 165 21.14 4.58 -24.14
N GLN A 166 21.54 4.64 -22.87
CA GLN A 166 21.61 5.88 -22.10
C GLN A 166 23.06 6.22 -21.79
N ALA A 167 23.63 7.16 -22.56
CA ALA A 167 24.99 7.62 -22.36
C ALA A 167 25.09 8.50 -21.10
N PRO A 168 26.09 8.29 -20.23
CA PRO A 168 26.34 9.20 -19.12
C PRO A 168 26.98 10.52 -19.63
N PRO A 169 27.01 11.59 -18.80
CA PRO A 169 27.73 12.82 -19.15
C PRO A 169 29.25 12.57 -19.21
N ASP A 170 30.01 13.48 -19.81
CA ASP A 170 31.49 13.46 -19.74
C ASP A 170 32.00 13.88 -18.35
N VAL A 171 31.39 14.93 -17.83
CA VAL A 171 31.76 15.59 -16.58
C VAL A 171 30.50 16.13 -15.94
N PHE A 172 30.42 16.06 -14.62
CA PHE A 172 29.39 16.77 -13.85
C PHE A 172 29.89 17.04 -12.42
N LYS A 173 29.25 17.97 -11.73
CA LYS A 173 29.48 18.26 -10.32
C LYS A 173 28.47 17.49 -9.47
N SER A 174 28.99 16.74 -8.52
CA SER A 174 28.21 16.04 -7.51
C SER A 174 28.36 16.75 -6.17
N TYR A 175 27.28 16.81 -5.38
CA TYR A 175 27.43 17.14 -3.96
C TYR A 175 28.39 16.12 -3.31
N TYR A 176 29.23 16.62 -2.42
CA TYR A 176 30.20 15.85 -1.67
C TYR A 176 30.23 16.36 -0.24
N ASN A 177 30.21 15.46 0.73
CA ASN A 177 30.54 15.74 2.12
C ASN A 177 31.04 14.43 2.80
N GLY A 178 32.32 14.36 3.16
CA GLY A 178 32.91 13.18 3.83
C GLY A 178 33.16 11.93 2.96
N GLY A 179 32.89 12.00 1.65
CA GLY A 179 33.06 10.87 0.71
C GLY A 179 34.51 10.37 0.58
N GLY A 180 34.68 9.10 0.22
CA GLY A 180 36.00 8.47 0.06
C GLY A 180 36.48 8.36 -1.39
N VAL A 181 37.72 7.88 -1.55
CA VAL A 181 38.34 7.46 -2.80
C VAL A 181 38.70 5.96 -2.71
N PHE A 182 38.51 5.22 -3.79
CA PHE A 182 38.84 3.79 -3.85
C PHE A 182 40.31 3.60 -4.21
N VAL A 183 41.11 3.14 -3.25
CA VAL A 183 42.57 3.12 -3.33
C VAL A 183 43.09 1.95 -4.18
N ASP A 184 44.09 2.23 -5.02
CA ASP A 184 44.80 1.26 -5.85
C ASP A 184 43.86 0.40 -6.72
N VAL A 185 42.82 1.02 -7.28
CA VAL A 185 41.76 0.34 -8.03
C VAL A 185 42.29 -0.50 -9.20
N GLU A 186 43.44 -0.11 -9.77
CA GLU A 186 44.11 -0.79 -10.87
C GLU A 186 44.55 -2.21 -10.50
N LYS A 187 44.88 -2.44 -9.23
CA LYS A 187 45.27 -3.77 -8.72
C LYS A 187 44.09 -4.76 -8.76
N PHE A 188 42.87 -4.25 -8.80
CA PHE A 188 41.64 -5.05 -8.71
C PHE A 188 40.89 -5.18 -10.05
N ALA A 189 41.47 -4.72 -11.15
CA ALA A 189 40.87 -4.89 -12.48
C ALA A 189 40.61 -6.38 -12.81
N SER A 190 41.54 -7.26 -12.43
CA SER A 190 41.39 -8.72 -12.60
C SER A 190 40.28 -9.33 -11.73
N ASN A 191 39.88 -8.64 -10.66
CA ASN A 191 38.74 -9.02 -9.81
C ASN A 191 37.40 -8.51 -10.36
N GLY A 192 37.38 -7.91 -11.56
CA GLY A 192 36.16 -7.35 -12.16
C GLY A 192 35.76 -6.00 -11.55
N VAL A 193 36.73 -5.23 -11.07
CA VAL A 193 36.53 -3.84 -10.65
C VAL A 193 36.78 -2.89 -11.81
N GLU A 194 35.85 -1.97 -12.05
CA GLU A 194 35.91 -0.96 -13.11
C GLU A 194 35.69 0.43 -12.49
N VAL A 195 36.47 1.43 -12.93
CA VAL A 195 36.26 2.83 -12.52
C VAL A 195 35.16 3.44 -13.37
N LEU A 196 34.14 4.01 -12.74
CA LEU A 196 33.04 4.68 -13.43
C LEU A 196 33.23 6.20 -13.49
N ALA A 197 33.78 6.78 -12.43
CA ALA A 197 34.09 8.21 -12.37
C ALA A 197 35.26 8.50 -11.43
N GLU A 198 35.99 9.57 -11.73
CA GLU A 198 37.15 10.03 -10.97
C GLU A 198 36.97 11.47 -10.52
N TYR A 199 37.53 11.81 -9.36
CA TYR A 199 37.65 13.21 -8.94
C TYR A 199 38.54 13.94 -9.95
N ALA A 200 38.04 15.04 -10.50
CA ALA A 200 38.80 15.91 -11.40
C ALA A 200 39.80 16.78 -10.63
N ASP A 201 39.41 17.20 -9.43
CA ASP A 201 40.20 18.02 -8.53
C ASP A 201 41.22 17.19 -7.75
N ASP A 202 42.26 17.84 -7.25
CA ASP A 202 43.25 17.22 -6.37
C ASP A 202 42.61 16.86 -5.03
N ILE A 203 42.85 15.62 -4.59
CA ILE A 203 42.33 15.07 -3.35
C ILE A 203 43.45 15.00 -2.30
N ASP A 204 43.07 15.08 -1.03
CA ASP A 204 43.98 15.08 0.12
C ASP A 204 44.46 13.66 0.51
N VAL A 205 43.89 12.63 -0.12
CA VAL A 205 44.17 11.22 0.18
C VAL A 205 44.95 10.56 -0.96
N LYS A 206 46.00 9.82 -0.62
CA LYS A 206 46.77 9.03 -1.59
C LYS A 206 45.93 7.86 -2.11
N SER A 207 45.59 7.89 -3.39
CA SER A 207 44.64 6.94 -4.02
C SER A 207 45.25 5.97 -5.03
N GLY A 208 46.50 6.14 -5.42
CA GLY A 208 47.15 5.34 -6.47
C GLY A 208 47.25 6.11 -7.78
N GLU A 209 47.16 5.41 -8.92
CA GLU A 209 47.25 6.03 -10.25
C GLU A 209 45.98 6.81 -10.62
N LYS A 210 44.81 6.35 -10.16
CA LYS A 210 43.51 6.98 -10.42
C LYS A 210 42.88 7.53 -9.16
N ARG A 211 42.15 8.65 -9.31
CA ARG A 211 41.36 9.27 -8.24
C ARG A 211 39.94 8.72 -8.26
N ALA A 212 39.80 7.39 -8.15
CA ALA A 212 38.53 6.69 -8.33
C ALA A 212 37.47 7.11 -7.31
N ALA A 213 36.50 7.91 -7.76
CA ALA A 213 35.39 8.42 -6.96
C ALA A 213 34.19 7.46 -6.95
N VAL A 214 34.02 6.70 -8.04
CA VAL A 214 32.95 5.72 -8.19
C VAL A 214 33.49 4.47 -8.86
N VAL A 215 33.22 3.30 -8.27
CA VAL A 215 33.66 1.99 -8.80
C VAL A 215 32.48 1.05 -8.98
N PHE A 216 32.55 0.24 -10.04
CA PHE A 216 31.72 -0.93 -10.26
C PHE A 216 32.51 -2.18 -9.89
N CYS A 217 31.87 -3.12 -9.19
CA CYS A 217 32.47 -4.38 -8.77
C CYS A 217 31.58 -5.55 -9.19
N LYS A 218 32.16 -6.56 -9.85
CA LYS A 218 31.51 -7.86 -10.02
C LYS A 218 31.63 -8.66 -8.73
N ALA A 219 30.52 -9.18 -8.23
CA ALA A 219 30.47 -9.99 -7.02
C ALA A 219 29.66 -11.26 -7.27
N GLY A 220 30.35 -12.38 -7.51
CA GLY A 220 29.69 -13.62 -7.96
C GLY A 220 28.97 -13.41 -9.29
N HIS A 221 27.67 -13.71 -9.32
CA HIS A 221 26.81 -13.45 -10.48
C HIS A 221 26.16 -12.07 -10.47
N GLY A 222 26.28 -11.31 -9.37
CA GLY A 222 25.71 -9.98 -9.24
C GLY A 222 26.73 -8.86 -9.31
N LYS A 223 26.28 -7.68 -8.91
CA LYS A 223 26.95 -6.42 -9.21
C LYS A 223 26.84 -5.45 -8.03
N ALA A 224 27.89 -4.66 -7.80
CA ALA A 224 27.88 -3.56 -6.84
C ALA A 224 28.42 -2.28 -7.48
N ILE A 225 27.83 -1.14 -7.14
CA ILE A 225 28.42 0.19 -7.38
C ILE A 225 28.61 0.87 -6.03
N LEU A 226 29.81 1.41 -5.81
CA LEU A 226 30.18 2.13 -4.60
C LEU A 226 30.61 3.54 -4.99
N THR A 227 30.09 4.55 -4.29
CA THR A 227 30.41 5.97 -4.52
C THR A 227 31.07 6.58 -3.29
N GLY A 228 32.06 7.42 -3.51
CA GLY A 228 32.52 8.42 -2.55
C GLY A 228 31.59 9.63 -2.47
N PRO A 229 31.37 10.37 -3.58
CA PRO A 229 30.48 11.52 -3.59
C PRO A 229 29.00 11.09 -3.58
N HIS A 230 28.11 12.07 -3.55
CA HIS A 230 26.67 11.88 -3.42
C HIS A 230 25.90 12.27 -4.69
N PRO A 231 25.96 11.47 -5.76
CA PRO A 231 25.23 11.75 -6.99
C PRO A 231 23.70 11.63 -6.81
N GLU A 232 23.22 11.13 -5.67
CA GLU A 232 21.81 11.09 -5.31
C GLU A 232 21.24 12.42 -4.79
N PHE A 233 22.09 13.40 -4.46
CA PHE A 233 21.66 14.70 -3.93
C PHE A 233 21.29 15.67 -5.06
N ALA A 234 20.07 16.18 -5.03
CA ALA A 234 19.61 17.23 -5.93
C ALA A 234 19.87 18.61 -5.32
N GLY A 235 20.45 19.53 -6.10
CA GLY A 235 20.77 20.88 -5.64
C GLY A 235 19.53 21.64 -5.15
N ALA A 236 18.39 21.49 -5.83
CA ALA A 236 17.12 22.11 -5.46
C ALA A 236 16.54 21.64 -4.11
N SER A 237 17.00 20.50 -3.58
CA SER A 237 16.57 19.96 -2.29
C SER A 237 17.53 20.33 -1.14
N LEU A 238 18.69 20.94 -1.44
CA LEU A 238 19.63 21.41 -0.43
C LEU A 238 19.12 22.69 0.24
N LYS A 239 19.31 22.77 1.57
CA LYS A 239 18.98 23.96 2.36
C LYS A 239 20.19 24.88 2.51
N PRO A 240 20.05 26.20 2.28
CA PRO A 240 21.12 27.16 2.53
C PRO A 240 21.70 27.06 3.94
N GLN A 241 23.01 27.23 4.07
CA GLN A 241 23.73 27.19 5.34
C GLN A 241 24.48 28.52 5.55
N ALA A 242 23.81 29.50 6.14
CA ALA A 242 24.35 30.86 6.30
C ALA A 242 25.66 30.92 7.10
N SER A 243 25.94 29.91 7.93
CA SER A 243 27.17 29.79 8.73
C SER A 243 28.36 29.21 7.97
N ILE A 244 28.17 28.75 6.72
CA ILE A 244 29.20 28.06 5.93
C ILE A 244 29.51 28.88 4.67
N PRO A 245 30.68 29.55 4.61
CA PRO A 245 31.06 30.35 3.46
C PRO A 245 31.04 29.55 2.15
N GLY A 246 30.37 30.08 1.13
CA GLY A 246 30.33 29.48 -0.21
C GLY A 246 29.31 28.34 -0.38
N TYR A 247 28.50 28.02 0.63
CA TYR A 247 27.49 26.96 0.52
C TYR A 247 26.41 27.28 -0.52
N ASP A 248 26.02 28.54 -0.68
CA ASP A 248 25.05 28.95 -1.71
C ASP A 248 25.58 28.68 -3.13
N LYS A 249 26.87 28.97 -3.36
CA LYS A 249 27.55 28.65 -4.62
C LYS A 249 27.58 27.14 -4.88
N LEU A 250 27.80 26.33 -3.84
CA LEU A 250 27.69 24.87 -3.93
C LEU A 250 26.30 24.45 -4.41
N ILE A 251 25.22 25.00 -3.84
CA ILE A 251 23.84 24.72 -4.26
C ILE A 251 23.64 25.09 -5.73
N GLU A 252 24.08 26.27 -6.15
CA GLU A 252 23.99 26.73 -7.55
C GLU A 252 24.72 25.77 -8.50
N GLU A 253 25.93 25.37 -8.16
CA GLU A 253 26.77 24.49 -8.99
C GLU A 253 26.20 23.07 -9.13
N VAL A 254 25.66 22.49 -8.05
CA VAL A 254 25.01 21.17 -8.10
C VAL A 254 23.66 21.26 -8.83
N THR A 255 22.93 22.37 -8.67
CA THR A 255 21.65 22.59 -9.38
C THR A 255 21.86 22.73 -10.89
N ALA A 256 22.93 23.42 -11.31
CA ALA A 256 23.25 23.59 -12.72
C ALA A 256 23.51 22.24 -13.44
N ASP A 257 24.07 21.26 -12.73
CA ASP A 257 24.42 19.94 -13.28
C ASP A 257 23.35 18.87 -13.03
N GLU A 258 22.13 19.23 -12.61
CA GLU A 258 21.05 18.30 -12.26
C GLU A 258 20.74 17.27 -13.36
N THR A 259 20.72 17.71 -14.62
CA THR A 259 20.46 16.79 -15.76
C THR A 259 21.60 15.78 -15.92
N ALA A 260 22.85 16.25 -15.90
CA ALA A 260 24.03 15.41 -16.05
C ALA A 260 24.16 14.43 -14.86
N ARG A 261 23.87 14.90 -13.64
CA ARG A 261 23.80 14.07 -12.43
C ARG A 261 22.80 12.92 -12.60
N LEU A 262 21.59 13.20 -13.06
CA LEU A 262 20.56 12.17 -13.29
C LEU A 262 20.95 11.19 -14.39
N GLU A 263 21.54 11.68 -15.49
CA GLU A 263 22.06 10.81 -16.57
C GLU A 263 23.15 9.86 -16.07
N PHE A 264 24.08 10.35 -15.23
CA PHE A 264 25.09 9.51 -14.59
C PHE A 264 24.47 8.47 -13.67
N LEU A 265 23.53 8.88 -12.81
CA LEU A 265 22.87 7.96 -11.88
C LEU A 265 22.04 6.90 -12.64
N ALA A 266 21.36 7.30 -13.70
CA ALA A 266 20.64 6.39 -14.60
C ALA A 266 21.57 5.40 -15.31
N ALA A 267 22.72 5.85 -15.81
CA ALA A 267 23.72 4.96 -16.40
C ALA A 267 24.25 3.94 -15.37
N CYS A 268 24.43 4.35 -14.11
CA CYS A 268 24.79 3.44 -13.01
C CYS A 268 23.69 2.39 -12.75
N LEU A 269 22.42 2.80 -12.69
CA LEU A 269 21.29 1.90 -12.48
C LEU A 269 21.11 0.91 -13.64
N ASN A 270 21.26 1.35 -14.89
CA ASN A 270 21.29 0.48 -16.07
C ASN A 270 22.45 -0.53 -16.00
N LYS A 271 23.66 -0.10 -15.61
CA LYS A 271 24.82 -0.99 -15.45
C LYS A 271 24.58 -2.06 -14.38
N LEU A 272 23.87 -1.71 -13.30
CA LEU A 272 23.40 -2.64 -12.26
C LEU A 272 22.31 -3.60 -12.75
N GLY A 273 21.68 -3.33 -13.90
CA GLY A 273 20.71 -4.21 -14.55
C GLY A 273 19.25 -3.79 -14.39
N LEU A 274 18.99 -2.56 -13.94
CA LEU A 274 17.63 -2.03 -13.86
C LEU A 274 17.17 -1.52 -15.23
N SER A 275 15.87 -1.64 -15.50
CA SER A 275 15.21 -1.09 -16.68
C SER A 275 14.61 0.27 -16.33
N LEU A 276 15.09 1.34 -16.97
CA LEU A 276 14.61 2.69 -16.71
C LEU A 276 13.48 3.09 -17.67
N PRO A 277 12.59 4.01 -17.30
CA PRO A 277 11.68 4.66 -18.23
C PRO A 277 12.45 5.60 -19.18
N SER A 278 11.76 6.16 -20.17
CA SER A 278 12.33 7.21 -21.03
C SER A 278 12.74 8.42 -20.20
N LYS A 279 13.73 9.18 -20.70
CA LYS A 279 14.23 10.38 -20.03
C LYS A 279 13.12 11.42 -19.78
N ASP A 280 12.13 11.51 -20.67
CA ASP A 280 11.00 12.43 -20.54
C ASP A 280 10.17 12.13 -19.28
N ALA A 281 10.01 10.85 -18.93
CA ALA A 281 9.28 10.43 -17.74
C ALA A 281 9.98 10.84 -16.42
N TRP A 282 11.27 11.18 -16.45
CA TRP A 282 11.97 11.62 -15.23
C TRP A 282 11.49 12.99 -14.76
N ASN A 283 10.93 13.80 -15.64
CA ASN A 283 10.45 15.14 -15.28
C ASN A 283 9.01 15.12 -14.75
N GLU A 284 8.31 14.00 -14.88
CA GLU A 284 7.04 13.74 -14.20
C GLU A 284 7.29 13.42 -12.72
N ILE A 285 7.86 14.36 -11.97
CA ILE A 285 7.99 14.21 -10.51
C ILE A 285 6.59 14.35 -9.93
N HIS A 286 5.93 13.22 -9.69
CA HIS A 286 4.63 13.16 -9.04
C HIS A 286 4.80 13.47 -7.54
N ARG A 287 4.84 14.76 -7.20
CA ARG A 287 4.77 15.20 -5.81
C ARG A 287 3.33 15.02 -5.32
N PRO A 288 3.11 14.61 -4.07
CA PRO A 288 1.78 14.64 -3.48
C PRO A 288 1.15 16.03 -3.65
N THR A 289 -0.03 16.08 -4.26
CA THR A 289 -0.85 17.28 -4.30
C THR A 289 -1.44 17.53 -2.92
N ASN A 290 -1.57 18.81 -2.58
CA ASN A 290 -2.38 19.25 -1.46
C ASN A 290 -3.75 19.77 -1.92
N LYS A 291 -4.07 19.72 -3.22
CA LYS A 291 -5.38 20.03 -3.78
C LYS A 291 -6.18 18.74 -3.97
N LEU A 292 -7.37 18.69 -3.39
CA LEU A 292 -8.29 17.57 -3.46
C LEU A 292 -9.66 18.06 -3.92
N ASP A 293 -10.34 17.29 -4.75
CA ASP A 293 -11.69 17.60 -5.21
C ASP A 293 -12.67 16.59 -4.61
N ILE A 294 -13.83 17.04 -4.13
CA ILE A 294 -14.93 16.16 -3.70
C ILE A 294 -16.09 16.40 -4.64
N TYR A 295 -16.39 15.43 -5.48
CA TYR A 295 -17.54 15.47 -6.36
C TYR A 295 -18.74 14.85 -5.65
N CYS A 296 -19.87 15.58 -5.69
CA CYS A 296 -21.13 15.15 -5.12
C CYS A 296 -22.12 14.80 -6.24
N GLN A 297 -22.81 13.66 -6.11
CA GLN A 297 -23.97 13.36 -6.96
C GLN A 297 -25.04 14.46 -6.81
N GLU A 298 -25.81 14.69 -7.87
CA GLU A 298 -26.89 15.67 -7.87
C GLU A 298 -27.83 15.47 -6.65
N GLY A 299 -28.14 16.57 -5.95
CA GLY A 299 -28.97 16.55 -4.74
C GLY A 299 -28.28 16.12 -3.44
N HIS A 300 -27.00 15.69 -3.48
CA HIS A 300 -26.29 15.22 -2.28
C HIS A 300 -25.32 16.22 -1.66
N PHE A 301 -25.10 17.38 -2.28
CA PHE A 301 -24.18 18.42 -1.81
C PHE A 301 -24.54 18.99 -0.44
N GLU A 302 -25.76 19.51 -0.27
CA GLU A 302 -26.15 20.20 0.97
C GLU A 302 -26.05 19.26 2.19
N SER A 303 -26.50 18.01 2.03
CA SER A 303 -26.40 17.00 3.08
C SER A 303 -24.95 16.70 3.49
N PHE A 304 -24.03 16.71 2.52
CA PHE A 304 -22.61 16.46 2.76
C PHE A 304 -21.95 17.63 3.50
N VAL A 305 -22.16 18.85 3.01
CA VAL A 305 -21.57 20.04 3.62
C VAL A 305 -22.10 20.22 5.04
N ASN A 306 -23.41 20.05 5.27
CA ASN A 306 -23.99 20.09 6.62
C ASN A 306 -23.30 19.10 7.59
N ARG A 307 -22.99 17.87 7.16
CA ARG A 307 -22.24 16.91 7.99
C ARG A 307 -20.80 17.34 8.22
N LEU A 308 -20.12 17.84 7.18
CA LEU A 308 -18.77 18.37 7.32
C LEU A 308 -18.68 19.54 8.30
N MET A 309 -19.74 20.34 8.46
CA MET A 309 -19.75 21.49 9.38
C MET A 309 -20.22 21.15 10.80
N GLY A 310 -20.72 19.94 11.04
CA GLY A 310 -21.18 19.49 12.36
C GLY A 310 -22.38 20.29 12.86
N GLN A 311 -22.18 21.13 13.88
CA GLN A 311 -23.25 21.91 14.51
C GLN A 311 -23.61 23.21 13.77
N LYS A 312 -22.82 23.64 12.79
CA LYS A 312 -23.12 24.82 11.97
C LYS A 312 -23.93 24.41 10.74
N THR A 313 -24.99 25.14 10.41
CA THR A 313 -25.79 24.91 9.19
C THR A 313 -25.12 25.55 7.97
N PHE A 314 -25.37 24.99 6.78
CA PHE A 314 -24.88 25.58 5.52
C PHE A 314 -25.32 27.02 5.36
N ALA A 315 -26.57 27.34 5.70
CA ALA A 315 -27.08 28.71 5.68
C ALA A 315 -26.28 29.70 6.56
N ALA A 316 -25.64 29.23 7.64
CA ALA A 316 -24.86 30.08 8.55
C ALA A 316 -23.42 30.35 8.07
N VAL A 317 -22.90 29.59 7.10
CA VAL A 317 -21.51 29.67 6.62
C VAL A 317 -21.43 29.88 5.10
N ALA A 318 -22.55 29.75 4.37
CA ALA A 318 -22.63 29.98 2.93
C ALA A 318 -22.14 31.38 2.52
N ALA A 319 -22.22 32.37 3.43
CA ALA A 319 -21.69 33.72 3.21
C ALA A 319 -20.15 33.76 3.15
N ASP A 320 -19.45 32.86 3.84
CA ASP A 320 -17.98 32.82 3.92
C ASP A 320 -17.33 32.04 2.75
N GLY A 321 -18.12 31.22 2.04
CA GLY A 321 -17.67 30.43 0.87
C GLY A 321 -16.61 29.36 1.16
N SER A 322 -16.19 29.19 2.42
CA SER A 322 -15.14 28.24 2.82
C SER A 322 -15.26 27.83 4.30
N TYR A 323 -14.58 26.75 4.68
CA TYR A 323 -14.53 26.22 6.03
C TYR A 323 -13.16 25.61 6.34
N TRP A 324 -12.61 25.90 7.52
CA TRP A 324 -11.36 25.33 7.99
C TRP A 324 -11.62 24.20 8.97
N LEU A 325 -11.06 23.03 8.68
CA LEU A 325 -11.09 21.86 9.54
C LEU A 325 -9.67 21.53 10.02
N GLU A 326 -9.45 21.67 11.31
CA GLU A 326 -8.23 21.21 11.99
C GLU A 326 -8.49 19.84 12.64
N ASP A 327 -7.61 18.86 12.41
CA ASP A 327 -7.72 17.55 13.04
C ASP A 327 -7.00 17.50 14.41
N ARG A 328 -7.53 16.73 15.37
CA ARG A 328 -7.15 16.78 16.81
C ARG A 328 -5.70 16.43 17.10
N PHE A 329 -5.04 15.70 16.20
CA PHE A 329 -3.62 15.35 16.34
C PHE A 329 -2.68 16.36 15.65
N ASN A 330 -3.21 17.49 15.18
CA ASN A 330 -2.42 18.63 14.70
C ASN A 330 -1.48 18.32 13.52
N LEU A 331 -1.73 17.26 12.75
CA LEU A 331 -0.85 16.88 11.64
C LEU A 331 -1.24 17.60 10.34
N ASP A 332 -2.53 17.65 10.00
CA ASP A 332 -3.03 18.24 8.76
C ASP A 332 -4.15 19.26 9.02
N VAL A 333 -4.27 20.23 8.12
CA VAL A 333 -5.37 21.21 8.10
C VAL A 333 -6.07 21.16 6.74
N PHE A 334 -7.40 21.10 6.74
CA PHE A 334 -8.21 21.12 5.52
C PHE A 334 -8.91 22.47 5.36
N HIS A 335 -8.60 23.17 4.27
CA HIS A 335 -9.35 24.33 3.80
C HIS A 335 -10.37 23.86 2.77
N ILE A 336 -11.62 23.80 3.18
CA ILE A 336 -12.73 23.30 2.36
C ILE A 336 -13.44 24.49 1.72
N GLU A 337 -13.49 24.52 0.41
CA GLU A 337 -14.25 25.48 -0.41
C GLU A 337 -15.30 24.72 -1.22
N TRP A 338 -16.28 25.42 -1.77
CA TRP A 338 -17.32 24.79 -2.59
C TRP A 338 -17.64 25.63 -3.82
N THR A 339 -17.71 24.96 -4.97
CA THR A 339 -17.95 25.59 -6.27
C THR A 339 -18.97 24.81 -7.09
N ASN A 340 -19.67 25.52 -7.97
CA ASN A 340 -20.61 24.89 -8.89
C ASN A 340 -19.90 24.28 -10.11
N ASP A 341 -18.82 24.90 -10.58
CA ASP A 341 -18.16 24.61 -11.85
C ASP A 341 -16.81 23.87 -11.72
N GLY A 342 -16.35 23.62 -10.48
CA GLY A 342 -15.07 22.98 -10.20
C GLY A 342 -13.87 23.94 -10.20
N SER A 343 -14.09 25.24 -10.44
CA SER A 343 -13.02 26.23 -10.37
C SER A 343 -12.49 26.38 -8.94
N TRP A 344 -11.20 26.69 -8.78
CA TRP A 344 -10.61 26.98 -7.47
C TRP A 344 -10.79 28.45 -7.12
N SER A 345 -11.14 28.77 -5.87
CA SER A 345 -11.24 30.16 -5.43
C SER A 345 -9.89 30.87 -5.51
N THR A 346 -9.89 32.07 -6.08
CA THR A 346 -8.73 32.98 -6.14
C THR A 346 -8.47 33.69 -4.82
N ASN A 347 -9.44 33.72 -3.91
CA ASN A 347 -9.37 34.44 -2.62
C ASN A 347 -8.71 33.60 -1.51
N TYR A 348 -7.78 32.73 -1.88
CA TYR A 348 -7.09 31.88 -0.92
C TYR A 348 -5.88 32.59 -0.32
N GLU A 349 -6.01 32.94 0.95
CA GLU A 349 -4.90 33.38 1.77
C GLU A 349 -4.46 32.24 2.70
N PRO A 350 -3.29 31.62 2.45
CA PRO A 350 -2.80 30.54 3.29
C PRO A 350 -2.52 31.06 4.70
N ARG A 351 -3.30 30.57 5.67
CA ARG A 351 -3.03 30.82 7.09
C ARG A 351 -1.76 30.09 7.52
N GLN A 352 -0.91 30.75 8.30
CA GLN A 352 0.30 30.13 8.83
C GLN A 352 -0.04 29.18 10.00
N PHE A 353 -0.20 27.90 9.69
CA PHE A 353 -0.40 26.86 10.71
C PHE A 353 0.88 26.13 11.11
N GLY A 354 1.99 26.31 10.37
CA GLY A 354 3.22 25.53 10.55
C GLY A 354 3.06 24.04 10.21
N LYS A 355 2.00 23.70 9.47
CA LYS A 355 1.54 22.33 9.17
C LYS A 355 1.17 22.20 7.69
N PRO A 356 1.16 20.98 7.11
CA PRO A 356 0.53 20.72 5.82
C PRO A 356 -0.92 21.23 5.77
N ILE A 357 -1.24 21.96 4.69
CA ILE A 357 -2.60 22.45 4.42
C ILE A 357 -3.08 21.80 3.13
N TYR A 358 -4.18 21.05 3.22
CA TYR A 358 -4.93 20.55 2.08
C TYR A 358 -6.01 21.56 1.70
N ARG A 359 -6.06 21.97 0.44
CA ARG A 359 -7.22 22.68 -0.12
C ARG A 359 -8.16 21.64 -0.71
N VAL A 360 -9.43 21.71 -0.36
CA VAL A 360 -10.47 20.76 -0.75
C VAL A 360 -11.59 21.50 -1.44
N ASN A 361 -11.83 21.27 -2.72
CA ASN A 361 -12.94 21.87 -3.46
C ASN A 361 -14.11 20.89 -3.51
N VAL A 362 -15.25 21.25 -2.93
CA VAL A 362 -16.49 20.45 -2.99
C VAL A 362 -17.32 20.92 -4.17
N VAL A 363 -17.43 20.06 -5.18
CA VAL A 363 -18.07 20.38 -6.46
C VAL A 363 -19.44 19.71 -6.56
N PHE A 364 -20.45 20.49 -6.97
CA PHE A 364 -21.85 20.05 -6.91
C PHE A 364 -22.71 20.26 -8.16
N ASN A 365 -22.16 20.76 -9.27
CA ASN A 365 -22.94 20.95 -10.50
C ASN A 365 -22.09 20.92 -11.80
N VAL A 366 -21.42 19.79 -12.07
CA VAL A 366 -20.41 19.72 -13.14
C VAL A 366 -20.90 18.99 -14.40
N ALA A 367 -22.19 18.71 -14.51
CA ALA A 367 -22.72 18.05 -15.70
C ALA A 367 -22.44 18.90 -16.96
N GLY A 368 -21.52 18.44 -17.80
CA GLY A 368 -21.24 19.04 -19.11
C GLY A 368 -20.36 20.30 -19.13
N SER A 369 -19.53 20.57 -18.11
CA SER A 369 -18.65 21.76 -18.13
C SER A 369 -17.45 21.65 -19.08
N GLY A 370 -17.15 20.46 -19.60
CA GLY A 370 -16.22 20.26 -20.73
C GLY A 370 -14.76 20.67 -20.48
N VAL A 371 -14.41 21.06 -19.25
CA VAL A 371 -13.07 21.48 -18.86
C VAL A 371 -12.79 20.91 -17.48
N ASP A 372 -12.59 19.60 -17.39
CA ASP A 372 -11.95 19.02 -16.21
C ASP A 372 -10.51 18.63 -16.60
N GLU A 373 -9.53 19.30 -15.98
CA GLU A 373 -8.13 18.89 -16.06
C GLU A 373 -7.86 17.62 -15.23
N SER A 374 -8.85 17.11 -14.50
CA SER A 374 -8.81 15.85 -13.77
C SER A 374 -8.56 14.66 -14.70
N ARG A 375 -7.73 13.72 -14.21
CA ARG A 375 -7.52 12.42 -14.84
C ARG A 375 -8.58 11.38 -14.43
N PHE A 376 -9.57 11.77 -13.63
CA PHE A 376 -10.70 10.94 -13.21
C PHE A 376 -12.00 11.55 -13.74
N ASP A 377 -12.70 10.81 -14.60
CA ASP A 377 -13.94 11.26 -15.24
C ASP A 377 -15.16 11.05 -14.30
N TYR A 378 -15.49 12.08 -13.52
CA TYR A 378 -16.58 11.99 -12.55
C TYR A 378 -17.96 11.85 -13.22
N ASP A 379 -18.16 12.38 -14.44
CA ASP A 379 -19.41 12.24 -15.21
C ASP A 379 -19.61 10.76 -15.56
N LEU A 380 -18.56 10.10 -16.06
CA LEU A 380 -18.56 8.67 -16.32
C LEU A 380 -18.79 7.85 -15.04
N TYR A 381 -18.19 8.25 -13.91
CA TYR A 381 -18.37 7.58 -12.63
C TYR A 381 -19.84 7.61 -12.17
N PHE A 382 -20.48 8.79 -12.13
CA PHE A 382 -21.87 8.89 -11.67
C PHE A 382 -22.86 8.28 -12.67
N ALA A 383 -22.64 8.43 -13.98
CA ALA A 383 -23.44 7.76 -14.99
C ALA A 383 -23.39 6.23 -14.84
N ALA A 384 -22.20 5.67 -14.61
CA ALA A 384 -22.02 4.24 -14.37
C ALA A 384 -22.64 3.80 -13.04
N MET A 385 -22.56 4.62 -12.00
CA MET A 385 -23.20 4.34 -10.70
C MET A 385 -24.72 4.18 -10.87
N ASP A 386 -25.37 5.11 -11.57
CA ASP A 386 -26.81 5.05 -11.82
C ASP A 386 -27.19 3.85 -12.70
N GLU A 387 -26.38 3.56 -13.74
CA GLU A 387 -26.54 2.37 -14.58
C GLU A 387 -26.53 1.08 -13.74
N TYR A 388 -25.54 0.90 -12.87
CA TYR A 388 -25.40 -0.32 -12.07
C TYR A 388 -26.46 -0.43 -10.97
N ARG A 389 -26.84 0.67 -10.32
CA ARG A 389 -27.96 0.66 -9.37
C ARG A 389 -29.28 0.29 -10.05
N MET A 390 -29.51 0.81 -11.26
CA MET A 390 -30.69 0.46 -12.06
C MET A 390 -30.66 -1.01 -12.50
N LEU A 391 -29.50 -1.54 -12.88
CA LEU A 391 -29.31 -2.94 -13.24
C LEU A 391 -29.72 -3.88 -12.09
N GLU A 392 -29.26 -3.60 -10.88
CA GLU A 392 -29.56 -4.44 -9.70
C GLU A 392 -31.02 -4.28 -9.22
N SER A 393 -31.57 -3.07 -9.34
CA SER A 393 -32.99 -2.81 -9.08
C SER A 393 -33.88 -3.58 -10.06
N THR A 394 -33.57 -3.51 -11.36
CA THR A 394 -34.31 -4.20 -12.43
C THR A 394 -34.22 -5.72 -12.27
N ARG A 395 -33.05 -6.26 -11.91
CA ARG A 395 -32.87 -7.68 -11.62
C ARG A 395 -33.81 -8.14 -10.50
N THR A 396 -33.90 -7.36 -9.43
CA THR A 396 -34.78 -7.66 -8.29
C THR A 396 -36.25 -7.62 -8.68
N ILE A 397 -36.66 -6.62 -9.46
CA ILE A 397 -38.03 -6.50 -9.97
C ILE A 397 -38.41 -7.69 -10.87
N LYS A 398 -37.54 -8.09 -11.80
CA LYS A 398 -37.83 -9.16 -12.76
C LYS A 398 -37.84 -10.55 -12.15
N THR A 399 -36.94 -10.82 -11.21
CA THR A 399 -36.72 -12.18 -10.67
C THR A 399 -37.29 -12.39 -9.27
N GLY A 400 -37.78 -11.32 -8.62
CA GLY A 400 -38.15 -11.32 -7.21
C GLY A 400 -36.96 -11.54 -6.26
N LYS A 401 -35.72 -11.43 -6.77
CA LYS A 401 -34.48 -11.74 -6.05
C LYS A 401 -33.36 -10.77 -6.43
N ASN A 402 -32.60 -10.29 -5.46
CA ASN A 402 -31.40 -9.49 -5.67
C ASN A 402 -30.22 -10.36 -6.17
N ALA A 403 -29.04 -9.75 -6.28
CA ALA A 403 -27.85 -10.42 -6.80
C ALA A 403 -27.44 -11.69 -6.04
N LEU A 404 -27.78 -11.76 -4.75
CA LEU A 404 -27.54 -12.88 -3.83
C LEU A 404 -28.72 -13.84 -3.73
N GLY A 405 -29.76 -13.67 -4.55
CA GLY A 405 -30.92 -14.57 -4.56
C GLY A 405 -31.98 -14.29 -3.50
N THR A 406 -31.95 -13.12 -2.84
CA THR A 406 -32.86 -12.77 -1.73
C THR A 406 -33.92 -11.76 -2.14
N SER A 407 -35.12 -11.80 -1.54
CA SER A 407 -36.29 -11.02 -1.97
C SER A 407 -36.28 -9.54 -1.60
N ARG A 408 -35.20 -9.01 -1.01
CA ARG A 408 -35.09 -7.61 -0.62
C ARG A 408 -34.35 -6.83 -1.71
N CYS A 409 -34.98 -5.78 -2.24
CA CYS A 409 -34.30 -4.78 -3.08
C CYS A 409 -33.57 -3.80 -2.15
N PRO A 410 -32.23 -3.78 -2.13
CA PRO A 410 -31.51 -2.78 -1.34
C PRO A 410 -31.76 -1.39 -1.93
N LYS A 411 -32.00 -0.39 -1.07
CA LYS A 411 -31.97 1.02 -1.48
C LYS A 411 -30.50 1.42 -1.48
N LEU A 412 -29.88 1.42 -2.66
CA LEU A 412 -28.45 1.68 -2.83
C LEU A 412 -28.17 3.18 -2.74
N THR A 413 -27.28 3.59 -1.85
CA THR A 413 -26.89 4.99 -1.59
C THR A 413 -25.37 5.19 -1.49
N TRP A 414 -24.55 4.15 -1.59
CA TRP A 414 -23.09 4.29 -1.47
C TRP A 414 -22.48 4.86 -2.76
N GLY A 415 -21.46 5.70 -2.62
CA GLY A 415 -20.74 6.29 -3.75
C GLY A 415 -21.29 7.64 -4.23
N ASN A 416 -22.20 8.28 -3.49
CA ASN A 416 -22.73 9.61 -3.78
C ASN A 416 -21.69 10.73 -3.62
N HIS A 417 -20.57 10.45 -2.94
CA HIS A 417 -19.46 11.38 -2.74
C HIS A 417 -18.17 10.66 -3.06
N VAL A 418 -17.41 11.25 -3.99
CA VAL A 418 -16.08 10.76 -4.36
C VAL A 418 -15.07 11.88 -4.19
N MET A 419 -14.06 11.64 -3.36
CA MET A 419 -12.89 12.50 -3.27
C MET A 419 -11.84 12.02 -4.27
N TYR A 420 -11.17 12.94 -4.92
CA TYR A 420 -10.08 12.70 -5.86
C TYR A 420 -8.87 13.56 -5.55
N GLY A 421 -7.68 12.99 -5.74
CA GLY A 421 -6.42 13.73 -5.81
C GLY A 421 -5.50 13.06 -6.82
N GLU A 422 -4.85 13.84 -7.70
CA GLU A 422 -4.04 13.28 -8.78
C GLU A 422 -2.90 12.40 -8.25
N THR A 423 -2.07 12.96 -7.37
CA THR A 423 -1.00 12.22 -6.70
C THR A 423 -1.11 12.42 -5.21
N VAL A 424 -1.26 11.34 -4.43
CA VAL A 424 -1.37 11.43 -2.97
C VAL A 424 -0.32 10.55 -2.30
N THR A 425 -0.13 10.69 -0.98
CA THR A 425 0.71 9.76 -0.20
C THR A 425 0.06 8.38 -0.15
N SER A 426 -1.11 8.28 0.47
CA SER A 426 -2.02 7.14 0.39
C SER A 426 -3.46 7.56 0.69
N THR A 427 -4.43 7.08 -0.10
CA THR A 427 -5.86 7.34 0.14
C THR A 427 -6.31 6.80 1.50
N ASN A 428 -5.84 5.60 1.87
CA ASN A 428 -6.17 4.97 3.15
C ASN A 428 -5.54 5.73 4.33
N THR A 429 -4.24 6.03 4.26
CA THR A 429 -3.53 6.74 5.34
C THR A 429 -4.05 8.16 5.54
N LEU A 430 -4.33 8.90 4.45
CA LEU A 430 -4.89 10.25 4.57
C LEU A 430 -6.23 10.26 5.30
N LEU A 431 -7.09 9.26 5.08
CA LEU A 431 -8.32 9.11 5.85
C LEU A 431 -8.03 8.66 7.29
N ALA A 432 -7.23 7.62 7.47
CA ALA A 432 -6.98 7.01 8.79
C ALA A 432 -6.26 7.96 9.77
N SER A 433 -5.38 8.82 9.27
CA SER A 433 -4.65 9.81 10.06
C SER A 433 -5.50 11.05 10.41
N ASN A 434 -6.72 11.16 9.85
CA ASN A 434 -7.60 12.31 10.03
C ASN A 434 -8.97 11.92 10.64
N PRO A 435 -9.01 11.57 11.95
CA PRO A 435 -10.22 11.12 12.63
C PRO A 435 -11.35 12.16 12.70
N HIS A 436 -11.06 13.47 12.71
CA HIS A 436 -12.12 14.49 12.70
C HIS A 436 -12.83 14.57 11.36
N LEU A 437 -12.06 14.46 10.27
CA LEU A 437 -12.64 14.33 8.94
C LEU A 437 -13.46 13.04 8.87
N MET A 438 -12.87 11.91 9.24
CA MET A 438 -13.51 10.58 9.23
C MET A 438 -14.82 10.53 10.00
N ALA A 439 -14.91 11.17 11.17
CA ALA A 439 -16.13 11.22 11.97
C ALA A 439 -17.32 11.91 11.26
N ARG A 440 -17.07 12.66 10.18
CA ARG A 440 -18.07 13.40 9.40
C ARG A 440 -18.41 12.73 8.07
N LEU A 441 -17.72 11.64 7.71
CA LEU A 441 -17.92 10.91 6.47
C LEU A 441 -18.93 9.77 6.66
N GLU A 442 -19.82 9.60 5.69
CA GLU A 442 -20.83 8.53 5.71
C GLU A 442 -20.31 7.22 5.10
N SER A 443 -21.04 6.13 5.35
CA SER A 443 -20.76 4.86 4.69
C SER A 443 -20.93 5.01 3.17
N GLY A 444 -19.95 4.52 2.41
CA GLY A 444 -19.93 4.66 0.96
C GLY A 444 -19.16 5.89 0.44
N PHE A 445 -18.72 6.81 1.31
CA PHE A 445 -17.78 7.85 0.90
C PHE A 445 -16.50 7.19 0.37
N THR A 446 -16.06 7.56 -0.83
CA THR A 446 -14.94 6.92 -1.51
C THR A 446 -13.86 7.93 -1.88
N PHE A 447 -12.60 7.64 -1.54
CA PHE A 447 -11.44 8.44 -1.95
C PHE A 447 -10.62 7.66 -2.98
N THR A 448 -10.51 8.19 -4.21
CA THR A 448 -9.70 7.66 -5.30
C THR A 448 -8.53 8.58 -5.66
N ALA A 449 -7.52 8.04 -6.34
CA ALA A 449 -6.36 8.80 -6.79
C ALA A 449 -5.76 8.18 -8.06
N THR A 450 -5.11 8.99 -8.89
CA THR A 450 -4.35 8.47 -10.04
C THR A 450 -3.08 7.76 -9.57
N ARG A 451 -2.43 8.25 -8.51
CA ARG A 451 -1.17 7.70 -8.01
C ARG A 451 -1.00 7.80 -6.50
N GLN A 452 -0.40 6.79 -5.88
CA GLN A 452 0.10 6.84 -4.51
C GLN A 452 1.63 6.75 -4.48
N VAL A 453 2.28 7.71 -3.83
CA VAL A 453 3.74 7.69 -3.64
C VAL A 453 4.19 6.95 -2.37
N ALA A 454 3.23 6.61 -1.50
CA ALA A 454 3.45 5.90 -0.24
C ALA A 454 2.33 4.87 0.02
N GLY A 455 1.88 4.20 -1.04
CA GLY A 455 0.84 3.17 -0.96
C GLY A 455 1.20 2.05 0.02
N ARG A 456 0.24 1.64 0.85
CA ARG A 456 0.43 0.63 1.90
C ARG A 456 -0.23 -0.70 1.52
N GLY A 457 0.45 -1.80 1.81
CA GLY A 457 -0.11 -3.13 1.91
C GLY A 457 -0.18 -3.58 3.38
N ARG A 458 -0.49 -4.86 3.61
CA ARG A 458 -0.49 -5.43 4.97
C ARG A 458 0.93 -5.52 5.55
N GLY A 459 1.09 -5.22 6.84
CA GLY A 459 2.38 -5.24 7.51
C GLY A 459 3.31 -4.17 6.95
N THR A 460 4.53 -4.53 6.59
CA THR A 460 5.54 -3.62 6.01
C THR A 460 5.49 -3.56 4.47
N ASN A 461 4.56 -4.28 3.83
CA ASN A 461 4.45 -4.31 2.38
C ASN A 461 4.03 -2.95 1.82
N VAL A 462 4.60 -2.59 0.66
CA VAL A 462 4.27 -1.38 -0.09
C VAL A 462 3.38 -1.76 -1.27
N TRP A 463 2.32 -0.99 -1.51
CA TRP A 463 1.50 -1.12 -2.72
C TRP A 463 2.05 -0.20 -3.80
N VAL A 464 2.54 -0.79 -4.89
CA VAL A 464 3.00 -0.06 -6.07
C VAL A 464 1.78 0.34 -6.89
N SER A 465 1.70 1.61 -7.27
CA SER A 465 0.63 2.13 -8.12
C SER A 465 1.21 2.85 -9.34
N PRO A 466 1.64 2.11 -10.37
CA PRO A 466 1.88 2.72 -11.68
C PRO A 466 0.59 3.38 -12.21
N PRO A 467 0.70 4.39 -13.10
CA PRO A 467 -0.45 4.95 -13.78
C PRO A 467 -1.33 3.84 -14.40
N GLY A 468 -2.63 3.93 -14.18
CA GLY A 468 -3.60 2.94 -14.65
C GLY A 468 -3.97 1.85 -13.63
N CYS A 469 -3.40 1.90 -12.42
CA CYS A 469 -3.97 1.16 -11.29
C CYS A 469 -5.24 1.84 -10.79
N LEU A 470 -6.29 1.06 -10.52
CA LEU A 470 -7.39 1.53 -9.68
C LEU A 470 -6.91 1.57 -8.23
N ILE A 471 -7.08 2.72 -7.59
CA ILE A 471 -6.76 2.93 -6.17
C ILE A 471 -7.97 3.59 -5.53
N MET A 472 -8.58 2.95 -4.54
CA MET A 472 -9.71 3.54 -3.82
C MET A 472 -9.65 3.19 -2.34
N SER A 473 -10.25 4.04 -1.51
CA SER A 473 -10.54 3.76 -0.10
C SER A 473 -11.99 4.14 0.18
N THR A 474 -12.81 3.17 0.61
CA THR A 474 -14.22 3.41 0.93
C THR A 474 -14.46 3.34 2.44
N VAL A 475 -15.18 4.32 2.97
CA VAL A 475 -15.55 4.40 4.39
C VAL A 475 -16.78 3.53 4.67
N ILE A 476 -16.75 2.77 5.76
CA ILE A 476 -17.87 2.01 6.30
C ILE A 476 -18.00 2.34 7.79
N ASN A 477 -19.13 2.93 8.19
CA ASN A 477 -19.49 3.09 9.59
C ASN A 477 -20.26 1.85 10.05
N HIS A 478 -19.58 0.96 10.76
CA HIS A 478 -20.12 -0.31 11.24
C HIS A 478 -20.61 -0.19 12.70
N PRO A 479 -21.90 -0.38 12.99
CA PRO A 479 -22.43 -0.19 14.35
C PRO A 479 -21.77 -1.12 15.36
N ALA A 480 -21.29 -0.58 16.48
CA ALA A 480 -20.66 -1.38 17.52
C ALA A 480 -21.66 -2.38 18.16
N SER A 481 -22.95 -2.06 18.12
CA SER A 481 -24.04 -2.91 18.63
C SER A 481 -24.18 -4.25 17.91
N VAL A 482 -23.70 -4.39 16.67
CA VAL A 482 -23.82 -5.63 15.89
C VAL A 482 -22.53 -6.45 15.83
N MET A 483 -21.43 -5.98 16.43
CA MET A 483 -20.09 -6.57 16.29
C MET A 483 -20.04 -8.07 16.65
N GLY A 484 -20.73 -8.48 17.73
CA GLY A 484 -20.77 -9.88 18.16
C GLY A 484 -21.45 -10.83 17.16
N MET A 485 -22.36 -10.31 16.33
CA MET A 485 -23.06 -11.07 15.30
C MET A 485 -22.46 -10.84 13.90
N ARG A 486 -21.75 -9.72 13.71
CA ARG A 486 -21.25 -9.22 12.42
C ARG A 486 -19.75 -8.84 12.54
N PRO A 487 -18.85 -9.81 12.73
CA PRO A 487 -17.46 -9.49 13.01
C PRO A 487 -16.76 -8.75 11.87
N LEU A 488 -15.92 -7.78 12.24
CA LEU A 488 -15.21 -6.90 11.30
C LEU A 488 -14.28 -7.64 10.34
N ALA A 489 -13.82 -8.84 10.72
CA ALA A 489 -12.96 -9.68 9.89
C ALA A 489 -13.58 -9.95 8.51
N PHE A 490 -14.91 -10.07 8.44
CA PHE A 490 -15.63 -10.36 7.19
C PHE A 490 -15.62 -9.22 6.18
N ILE A 491 -15.33 -7.97 6.58
CA ILE A 491 -15.32 -6.84 5.65
C ILE A 491 -14.30 -7.04 4.51
N ASN A 492 -13.15 -7.67 4.78
CA ASN A 492 -12.19 -8.03 3.74
C ASN A 492 -12.75 -9.07 2.76
N TYR A 493 -13.56 -10.01 3.25
CA TYR A 493 -14.19 -11.04 2.42
C TYR A 493 -15.27 -10.43 1.53
N LEU A 494 -16.09 -9.54 2.08
CA LEU A 494 -17.09 -8.79 1.31
C LEU A 494 -16.42 -7.98 0.20
N ALA A 495 -15.33 -7.27 0.52
CA ALA A 495 -14.55 -6.52 -0.46
C ALA A 495 -13.96 -7.42 -1.56
N ALA A 496 -13.42 -8.59 -1.20
CA ALA A 496 -12.87 -9.53 -2.18
C ALA A 496 -13.94 -10.04 -3.15
N VAL A 497 -15.11 -10.41 -2.63
CA VAL A 497 -16.25 -10.83 -3.45
C VAL A 497 -16.75 -9.67 -4.31
N ALA A 498 -16.87 -8.47 -3.74
CA ALA A 498 -17.31 -7.27 -4.46
C ALA A 498 -16.41 -6.98 -5.66
N ILE A 499 -15.10 -7.07 -5.50
CA ILE A 499 -14.13 -6.86 -6.59
C ILE A 499 -14.33 -7.88 -7.70
N VAL A 500 -14.40 -9.17 -7.38
CA VAL A 500 -14.51 -10.22 -8.41
C VAL A 500 -15.85 -10.14 -9.15
N GLU A 501 -16.96 -9.94 -8.43
CA GLU A 501 -18.28 -9.79 -9.06
C GLU A 501 -18.39 -8.48 -9.85
N ALA A 502 -17.72 -7.40 -9.41
CA ALA A 502 -17.64 -6.17 -10.19
C ALA A 502 -16.85 -6.33 -11.49
N ILE A 503 -15.70 -7.02 -11.46
CA ILE A 503 -14.90 -7.28 -12.67
C ILE A 503 -15.67 -8.16 -13.66
N LYS A 504 -16.30 -9.24 -13.16
CA LYS A 504 -17.00 -10.21 -14.01
C LYS A 504 -18.34 -9.69 -14.52
N GLY A 505 -18.96 -8.76 -13.78
CA GLY A 505 -20.18 -8.05 -14.15
C GLY A 505 -19.94 -6.61 -14.58
N TYR A 506 -18.76 -6.32 -15.14
CA TYR A 506 -18.37 -4.95 -15.55
C TYR A 506 -19.18 -4.45 -16.74
N ASP A 507 -19.40 -5.29 -17.75
CA ASP A 507 -20.28 -4.98 -18.87
C ASP A 507 -21.37 -6.04 -18.96
N SER A 508 -22.63 -5.58 -18.99
CA SER A 508 -23.79 -6.47 -19.11
C SER A 508 -24.07 -6.91 -20.55
N THR A 509 -23.52 -6.20 -21.53
CA THR A 509 -23.72 -6.43 -22.96
C THR A 509 -22.69 -7.40 -23.54
N ASP A 510 -21.48 -7.45 -22.98
CA ASP A 510 -20.44 -8.40 -23.39
C ASP A 510 -20.15 -9.47 -22.34
N SER A 511 -20.51 -10.71 -22.66
CA SER A 511 -20.23 -11.88 -21.81
C SER A 511 -18.74 -12.16 -21.57
N ILE A 512 -17.81 -11.53 -22.30
CA ILE A 512 -16.36 -11.82 -22.16
C ILE A 512 -15.85 -11.52 -20.74
N TYR A 513 -16.36 -10.47 -20.10
CA TYR A 513 -15.96 -10.09 -18.74
C TYR A 513 -16.33 -11.20 -17.73
N GLN A 514 -17.46 -11.88 -17.93
CA GLN A 514 -17.91 -12.98 -17.07
C GLN A 514 -16.97 -14.20 -17.16
N LYS A 515 -16.20 -14.31 -18.26
CA LYS A 515 -15.25 -15.40 -18.52
C LYS A 515 -13.85 -15.11 -17.99
N LEU A 516 -13.59 -13.92 -17.45
CA LEU A 516 -12.30 -13.59 -16.85
C LEU A 516 -12.02 -14.50 -15.64
N ASP A 517 -10.85 -15.14 -15.67
CA ASP A 517 -10.40 -16.06 -14.63
C ASP A 517 -9.75 -15.29 -13.47
N VAL A 518 -10.62 -14.62 -12.72
CA VAL A 518 -10.28 -13.83 -11.53
C VAL A 518 -10.63 -14.65 -10.29
N LYS A 519 -9.70 -14.70 -9.35
CA LYS A 519 -9.77 -15.55 -8.17
C LYS A 519 -9.37 -14.82 -6.89
N ILE A 520 -9.89 -15.30 -5.76
CA ILE A 520 -9.58 -14.81 -4.42
C ILE A 520 -8.53 -15.71 -3.79
N LYS A 521 -7.39 -15.12 -3.43
CA LYS A 521 -6.42 -15.76 -2.53
C LYS A 521 -6.68 -15.26 -1.11
N TRP A 522 -6.96 -16.19 -0.22
CA TRP A 522 -7.20 -15.90 1.18
C TRP A 522 -5.97 -15.19 1.79
N PRO A 523 -6.17 -14.17 2.64
CA PRO A 523 -7.48 -13.62 3.05
C PRO A 523 -7.98 -12.45 2.17
N ASN A 524 -7.07 -11.74 1.49
CA ASN A 524 -7.32 -10.35 1.04
C ASN A 524 -6.78 -10.02 -0.37
N ASP A 525 -6.33 -11.01 -1.14
CA ASP A 525 -5.65 -10.75 -2.41
C ASP A 525 -6.48 -11.24 -3.61
N ILE A 526 -6.41 -10.49 -4.71
CA ILE A 526 -7.05 -10.82 -5.98
C ILE A 526 -5.99 -11.29 -6.97
N TYR A 527 -6.21 -12.44 -7.57
CA TYR A 527 -5.32 -13.09 -8.51
C TYR A 527 -6.04 -13.31 -9.84
N VAL A 528 -5.27 -13.35 -10.93
CA VAL A 528 -5.78 -13.73 -12.25
C VAL A 528 -4.88 -14.77 -12.85
N ARG A 529 -5.40 -15.56 -13.78
CA ARG A 529 -4.56 -16.41 -14.63
C ARG A 529 -3.51 -15.56 -15.34
N ASP A 530 -2.24 -15.94 -15.24
CA ASP A 530 -1.12 -15.18 -15.80
C ASP A 530 -1.16 -15.23 -17.34
N PRO A 531 -1.46 -14.10 -18.01
CA PRO A 531 -1.54 -14.06 -19.47
C PRO A 531 -0.19 -14.31 -20.15
N SER A 532 0.93 -14.12 -19.43
CA SER A 532 2.28 -14.36 -19.95
C SER A 532 2.67 -15.85 -19.94
N LYS A 533 1.87 -16.70 -19.29
CA LYS A 533 2.10 -18.14 -19.15
C LYS A 533 0.85 -18.93 -19.55
N PRO A 534 0.48 -18.92 -20.84
CA PRO A 534 -0.79 -19.50 -21.28
C PRO A 534 -0.91 -21.00 -21.02
N ASP A 535 0.21 -21.73 -21.05
CA ASP A 535 0.25 -23.20 -20.99
C ASP A 535 0.36 -23.75 -19.55
N GLU A 536 0.56 -22.89 -18.56
CA GLU A 536 0.62 -23.26 -17.14
C GLU A 536 -0.61 -22.65 -16.43
N PRO A 537 -1.28 -23.36 -15.51
CA PRO A 537 -2.31 -22.77 -14.65
C PRO A 537 -1.66 -21.91 -13.56
N ALA A 538 -0.84 -20.94 -13.97
CA ALA A 538 -0.20 -19.98 -13.08
C ALA A 538 -1.13 -18.80 -12.82
N TYR A 539 -1.19 -18.35 -11.58
CA TYR A 539 -1.96 -17.19 -11.16
C TYR A 539 -1.02 -16.07 -10.68
N VAL A 540 -1.27 -14.83 -11.09
CA VAL A 540 -0.51 -13.66 -10.66
C VAL A 540 -1.39 -12.71 -9.89
N LYS A 541 -0.85 -12.10 -8.83
CA LYS A 541 -1.56 -11.11 -8.01
C LYS A 541 -1.81 -9.86 -8.86
N VAL A 542 -3.06 -9.40 -8.89
CA VAL A 542 -3.47 -8.14 -9.53
C VAL A 542 -4.13 -7.17 -8.57
N GLY A 543 -4.58 -7.63 -7.40
CA GLY A 543 -5.23 -6.75 -6.44
C GLY A 543 -4.96 -7.11 -5.00
N GLY A 544 -5.17 -6.15 -4.11
CA GLY A 544 -5.02 -6.31 -2.67
C GLY A 544 -5.97 -5.43 -1.90
N ILE A 545 -6.39 -5.92 -0.73
CA ILE A 545 -7.33 -5.26 0.16
C ILE A 545 -6.66 -4.99 1.52
N LEU A 546 -6.80 -3.76 1.99
CA LEU A 546 -6.33 -3.31 3.29
C LEU A 546 -7.47 -2.59 4.02
N ALA A 547 -8.05 -3.25 5.02
CA ALA A 547 -9.00 -2.62 5.92
C ALA A 547 -8.29 -2.06 7.16
N ASN A 548 -8.45 -0.75 7.39
CA ASN A 548 -8.05 -0.08 8.62
C ASN A 548 -9.31 0.23 9.44
N CYS A 549 -9.27 -0.01 10.75
CA CYS A 549 -10.40 0.24 11.63
C CYS A 549 -10.00 1.16 12.76
N SER A 550 -10.84 2.15 13.04
CA SER A 550 -10.81 2.94 14.27
C SER A 550 -12.19 2.86 14.95
N TYR A 551 -12.26 3.24 16.22
CA TYR A 551 -13.54 3.31 16.93
C TYR A 551 -13.90 4.78 17.17
N SER A 552 -15.10 5.17 16.73
CA SER A 552 -15.71 6.45 17.03
C SER A 552 -17.18 6.22 17.34
N SER A 553 -17.51 6.22 18.63
CA SER A 553 -18.85 5.92 19.13
C SER A 553 -19.94 6.65 18.32
N PRO A 554 -20.99 5.93 17.87
CA PRO A 554 -21.35 4.55 18.19
C PRO A 554 -20.79 3.48 17.22
N ASN A 555 -19.88 3.85 16.32
CA ASN A 555 -19.46 3.02 15.20
C ASN A 555 -17.98 2.62 15.27
N TYR A 556 -17.67 1.45 14.75
CA TYR A 556 -16.35 1.17 14.19
C TYR A 556 -16.29 1.84 12.81
N GLN A 557 -15.33 2.74 12.61
CA GLN A 557 -15.09 3.37 11.32
C GLN A 557 -14.03 2.58 10.57
N ILE A 558 -14.42 2.01 9.45
CA ILE A 558 -13.57 1.12 8.66
C ILE A 558 -13.25 1.82 7.35
N ILE A 559 -11.98 1.85 6.99
CA ILE A 559 -11.49 2.34 5.71
C ILE A 559 -11.03 1.12 4.92
N VAL A 560 -11.80 0.75 3.90
CA VAL A 560 -11.49 -0.38 3.02
C VAL A 560 -10.69 0.14 1.83
N GLY A 561 -9.36 0.04 1.93
CA GLY A 561 -8.44 0.33 0.84
C GLY A 561 -8.37 -0.81 -0.17
N ILE A 562 -8.59 -0.52 -1.45
CA ILE A 562 -8.54 -1.45 -2.56
C ILE A 562 -7.55 -0.91 -3.59
N GLY A 563 -6.56 -1.73 -3.94
CA GLY A 563 -5.66 -1.48 -5.06
C GLY A 563 -5.80 -2.59 -6.09
N ILE A 564 -5.98 -2.25 -7.37
CA ILE A 564 -6.09 -3.19 -8.49
C ILE A 564 -5.23 -2.71 -9.66
N ASN A 565 -4.42 -3.60 -10.22
CA ASN A 565 -3.74 -3.41 -11.49
C ASN A 565 -4.77 -3.52 -12.62
N THR A 566 -5.26 -2.38 -13.11
CA THR A 566 -6.43 -2.34 -14.00
C THR A 566 -6.02 -2.25 -15.46
N ASN A 567 -5.43 -1.12 -15.87
CA ASN A 567 -4.99 -0.88 -17.24
C ASN A 567 -3.51 -0.42 -17.32
N ASN A 568 -2.78 -0.53 -16.21
CA ASN A 568 -1.34 -0.26 -16.19
C ASN A 568 -0.57 -1.22 -17.12
N ALA A 569 0.48 -0.72 -17.76
CA ALA A 569 1.25 -1.46 -18.75
C ALA A 569 2.37 -2.31 -18.12
N GLU A 570 3.21 -1.67 -17.30
CA GLU A 570 4.34 -2.27 -16.60
C GLU A 570 4.41 -1.71 -15.17
N PRO A 571 5.10 -2.37 -14.22
CA PRO A 571 5.77 -3.67 -14.32
C PRO A 571 4.86 -4.87 -13.97
N THR A 572 3.61 -4.63 -13.59
CA THR A 572 2.68 -5.67 -13.12
C THR A 572 1.68 -6.08 -14.19
N THR A 573 1.19 -7.32 -14.10
CA THR A 573 0.06 -7.78 -14.92
C THR A 573 -1.21 -7.04 -14.50
N SER A 574 -2.04 -6.66 -15.49
CA SER A 574 -3.26 -5.88 -15.31
C SER A 574 -4.51 -6.62 -15.81
N LEU A 575 -5.69 -6.16 -15.39
CA LEU A 575 -6.98 -6.71 -15.85
C LEU A 575 -7.16 -6.56 -17.37
N ASP A 576 -6.71 -5.47 -17.97
CA ASP A 576 -6.71 -5.27 -19.42
C ASP A 576 -5.85 -6.31 -20.14
N ALA A 577 -4.70 -6.67 -19.57
CA ALA A 577 -3.85 -7.73 -20.14
C ALA A 577 -4.57 -9.09 -20.11
N LEU A 578 -5.26 -9.40 -19.01
CA LEU A 578 -6.12 -10.59 -18.92
C LEU A 578 -7.28 -10.54 -19.92
N LEU A 579 -7.94 -9.40 -20.07
CA LEU A 579 -9.07 -9.21 -20.97
C LEU A 579 -8.65 -9.44 -22.43
N LYS A 580 -7.55 -8.82 -22.86
CA LYS A 580 -6.97 -9.02 -24.20
C LYS A 580 -6.64 -10.48 -24.46
N TRP A 581 -6.01 -11.16 -23.49
CA TRP A 581 -5.70 -12.58 -23.61
C TRP A 581 -6.95 -13.44 -23.68
N THR A 582 -7.93 -13.22 -22.80
CA THR A 582 -9.18 -13.98 -22.76
C THR A 582 -9.97 -13.80 -24.05
N ALA A 583 -10.04 -12.58 -24.58
CA ALA A 583 -10.63 -12.28 -25.88
C ALA A 583 -9.90 -13.00 -27.02
N SER A 584 -8.56 -13.05 -27.01
CA SER A 584 -7.80 -13.81 -28.02
C SER A 584 -8.07 -15.32 -28.01
N LYS A 585 -8.47 -15.87 -26.86
CA LYS A 585 -8.76 -17.31 -26.70
C LYS A 585 -10.22 -17.65 -26.91
N LEU A 586 -11.15 -16.78 -26.50
CA LEU A 586 -12.58 -17.07 -26.39
C LEU A 586 -13.49 -16.09 -27.15
N GLY A 587 -12.93 -15.01 -27.71
CA GLY A 587 -13.65 -13.92 -28.35
C GLY A 587 -14.12 -14.23 -29.78
N GLY A 588 -13.50 -15.19 -30.47
CA GLY A 588 -13.79 -15.48 -31.87
C GLY A 588 -13.54 -14.25 -32.77
N ASP A 589 -14.39 -14.04 -33.77
CA ASP A 589 -14.31 -12.91 -34.71
C ASP A 589 -14.96 -11.61 -34.19
N LYS A 590 -15.29 -11.53 -32.89
CA LYS A 590 -15.87 -10.32 -32.30
C LYS A 590 -14.84 -9.17 -32.29
N PRO A 591 -15.30 -7.91 -32.35
CA PRO A 591 -14.41 -6.78 -32.12
C PRO A 591 -13.76 -6.89 -30.73
N PRO A 592 -12.54 -6.34 -30.55
CA PRO A 592 -11.89 -6.32 -29.24
C PRO A 592 -12.80 -5.67 -28.19
N PRO A 593 -12.88 -6.25 -26.98
CA PRO A 593 -13.68 -5.65 -25.92
C PRO A 593 -13.08 -4.32 -25.49
N GLN A 594 -13.94 -3.45 -24.96
CA GLN A 594 -13.49 -2.16 -24.41
C GLN A 594 -12.58 -2.39 -23.21
N PRO A 595 -11.54 -1.56 -23.02
CA PRO A 595 -10.71 -1.63 -21.82
C PRO A 595 -11.49 -1.23 -20.56
N PHE A 596 -10.95 -1.58 -19.40
CA PHE A 596 -11.52 -1.12 -18.14
C PHE A 596 -11.29 0.39 -17.95
N HIS A 597 -12.38 1.11 -17.67
CA HIS A 597 -12.38 2.46 -17.14
C HIS A 597 -12.37 2.39 -15.61
N ILE A 598 -11.49 3.17 -14.97
CA ILE A 598 -11.30 3.16 -13.52
C ILE A 598 -12.60 3.61 -12.84
N GLU A 599 -13.22 4.66 -13.36
CA GLU A 599 -14.47 5.29 -12.94
C GLU A 599 -15.60 4.27 -12.87
N ARG A 600 -15.86 3.57 -14.00
CA ARG A 600 -16.89 2.53 -14.09
C ARG A 600 -16.60 1.39 -13.12
N LEU A 601 -15.34 0.98 -12.98
CA LEU A 601 -14.97 -0.12 -12.10
C LEU A 601 -15.13 0.26 -10.61
N VAL A 602 -14.74 1.48 -10.20
CA VAL A 602 -14.99 1.98 -8.84
C VAL A 602 -16.48 1.99 -8.56
N ALA A 603 -17.30 2.55 -9.46
CA ALA A 603 -18.75 2.59 -9.30
C ALA A 603 -19.35 1.18 -9.12
N ARG A 604 -18.90 0.21 -9.92
CA ARG A 604 -19.36 -1.18 -9.83
C ARG A 604 -18.93 -1.86 -8.52
N ILE A 605 -17.69 -1.63 -8.06
CA ILE A 605 -17.17 -2.18 -6.81
C ILE A 605 -17.97 -1.63 -5.62
N VAL A 606 -18.18 -0.31 -5.55
CA VAL A 606 -18.94 0.32 -4.46
C VAL A 606 -20.37 -0.21 -4.42
N THR A 607 -21.02 -0.34 -5.58
CA THR A 607 -22.37 -0.92 -5.71
C THR A 607 -22.43 -2.33 -5.13
N TRP A 608 -21.49 -3.21 -5.50
CA TRP A 608 -21.44 -4.57 -4.99
C TRP A 608 -21.11 -4.65 -3.51
N LEU A 609 -20.20 -3.79 -3.04
CA LEU A 609 -19.82 -3.74 -1.64
C LEU A 609 -21.01 -3.38 -0.75
N GLU A 610 -21.83 -2.42 -1.17
CA GLU A 610 -23.07 -2.06 -0.48
C GLU A 610 -24.05 -3.25 -0.44
N ILE A 611 -24.30 -3.90 -1.58
CA ILE A 611 -25.20 -5.08 -1.66
C ILE A 611 -24.76 -6.18 -0.68
N LEU A 612 -23.47 -6.50 -0.67
CA LEU A 612 -22.90 -7.54 0.17
C LEU A 612 -22.91 -7.14 1.65
N TYR A 613 -22.63 -5.88 1.96
CA TYR A 613 -22.66 -5.36 3.31
C TYR A 613 -24.07 -5.32 3.90
N ASP A 614 -25.06 -4.88 3.13
CA ASP A 614 -26.46 -4.84 3.58
C ASP A 614 -26.99 -6.26 3.85
N HIS A 615 -26.64 -7.22 2.98
CA HIS A 615 -26.93 -8.63 3.21
C HIS A 615 -26.21 -9.15 4.47
N PHE A 616 -24.93 -8.86 4.62
CA PHE A 616 -24.15 -9.25 5.79
C PHE A 616 -24.74 -8.70 7.08
N LEU A 617 -25.12 -7.42 7.14
CA LEU A 617 -25.78 -6.85 8.31
C LEU A 617 -27.06 -7.61 8.68
N SER A 618 -27.85 -8.00 7.67
CA SER A 618 -29.09 -8.73 7.91
C SER A 618 -28.89 -10.20 8.33
N LYS A 619 -28.01 -10.95 7.66
CA LYS A 619 -27.91 -12.42 7.79
C LYS A 619 -26.56 -12.95 8.28
N GLY A 620 -25.55 -12.10 8.43
CA GLY A 620 -24.18 -12.51 8.72
C GLY A 620 -23.51 -13.14 7.50
N PHE A 621 -22.45 -13.93 7.73
CA PHE A 621 -21.76 -14.68 6.68
C PHE A 621 -22.55 -15.95 6.33
N SER A 622 -23.68 -15.77 5.66
CA SER A 622 -24.64 -16.84 5.35
C SER A 622 -24.13 -17.81 4.28
N ASP A 623 -24.82 -18.94 4.12
CA ASP A 623 -24.50 -19.97 3.12
C ASP A 623 -24.43 -19.41 1.69
N GLU A 624 -25.29 -18.44 1.35
CA GLU A 624 -25.27 -17.81 0.03
C GLU A 624 -23.99 -16.99 -0.19
N LEU A 625 -23.53 -16.27 0.84
CA LEU A 625 -22.32 -15.46 0.77
C LEU A 625 -21.07 -16.32 0.80
N GLU A 626 -21.06 -17.39 1.61
CA GLU A 626 -20.01 -18.39 1.63
C GLU A 626 -19.87 -19.09 0.27
N ALA A 627 -20.99 -19.53 -0.32
CA ALA A 627 -20.99 -20.14 -1.64
C ALA A 627 -20.44 -19.19 -2.71
N LEU A 628 -20.79 -17.90 -2.64
CA LEU A 628 -20.26 -16.89 -3.55
C LEU A 628 -18.76 -16.65 -3.35
N TYR A 629 -18.27 -16.68 -2.11
CA TYR A 629 -16.85 -16.59 -1.80
C TYR A 629 -16.08 -17.80 -2.36
N TYR A 630 -16.53 -19.02 -2.08
CA TYR A 630 -15.87 -20.25 -2.54
C TYR A 630 -15.98 -20.48 -4.05
N LYS A 631 -16.99 -19.91 -4.73
CA LYS A 631 -17.04 -19.88 -6.20
C LYS A 631 -15.77 -19.29 -6.82
N HIS A 632 -15.14 -18.34 -6.14
CA HIS A 632 -13.96 -17.62 -6.65
C HIS A 632 -12.66 -17.90 -5.89
N TRP A 633 -12.66 -18.65 -4.80
CA TRP A 633 -11.44 -18.89 -4.02
C TRP A 633 -10.42 -19.81 -4.74
N LEU A 634 -9.14 -19.74 -4.34
CA LEU A 634 -8.05 -20.54 -4.93
C LEU A 634 -7.66 -21.81 -4.16
N HIS A 635 -8.25 -22.05 -2.98
CA HIS A 635 -7.62 -22.92 -1.97
C HIS A 635 -8.27 -24.29 -1.78
N THR A 636 -9.24 -24.68 -2.63
CA THR A 636 -9.90 -26.00 -2.50
C THR A 636 -8.87 -27.12 -2.43
N ASN A 637 -8.88 -27.89 -1.33
CA ASN A 637 -8.04 -29.07 -1.12
C ASN A 637 -6.53 -28.82 -1.25
N GLN A 638 -6.08 -27.58 -1.12
CA GLN A 638 -4.66 -27.26 -1.23
C GLN A 638 -3.90 -27.90 -0.05
N ILE A 639 -2.86 -28.68 -0.37
CA ILE A 639 -1.93 -29.20 0.63
C ILE A 639 -0.93 -28.10 0.99
N VAL A 640 -0.86 -27.78 2.27
CA VAL A 640 0.01 -26.77 2.86
C VAL A 640 0.88 -27.39 3.95
N THR A 641 1.93 -26.69 4.31
CA THR A 641 2.87 -27.02 5.38
C THR A 641 2.71 -25.96 6.46
N LEU A 642 2.39 -26.36 7.68
CA LEU A 642 2.25 -25.48 8.83
C LEU A 642 3.60 -25.38 9.54
N GLN A 643 4.34 -24.30 9.31
CA GLN A 643 5.73 -24.19 9.78
C GLN A 643 5.84 -24.18 11.30
N ASP A 644 4.92 -23.49 11.98
CA ASP A 644 4.94 -23.36 13.44
C ASP A 644 4.39 -24.58 14.17
N GLU A 645 3.80 -25.52 13.43
CA GLU A 645 3.32 -26.81 13.94
C GLU A 645 4.30 -27.90 13.46
N ASP A 646 5.60 -27.70 13.70
CA ASP A 646 6.69 -28.62 13.36
C ASP A 646 6.71 -29.09 11.88
N GLY A 647 6.19 -28.28 10.96
CA GLY A 647 6.15 -28.58 9.53
C GLY A 647 5.05 -29.57 9.13
N VAL A 648 4.00 -29.73 9.93
CA VAL A 648 2.85 -30.60 9.63
C VAL A 648 2.26 -30.30 8.25
N LYS A 649 1.95 -31.37 7.49
CA LYS A 649 1.19 -31.26 6.25
C LYS A 649 -0.30 -31.19 6.57
N ALA A 650 -0.98 -30.23 5.99
CA ALA A 650 -2.41 -30.03 6.20
C ALA A 650 -3.12 -29.72 4.88
N ARG A 651 -4.38 -30.16 4.75
CA ARG A 651 -5.27 -29.86 3.63
C ARG A 651 -6.19 -28.71 4.02
N VAL A 652 -6.21 -27.64 3.22
CA VAL A 652 -7.14 -26.52 3.43
C VAL A 652 -8.58 -26.96 3.11
N LEU A 653 -9.49 -26.72 4.05
CA LEU A 653 -10.90 -27.11 3.96
C LEU A 653 -11.85 -25.94 3.75
N GLY A 654 -11.53 -24.76 4.28
CA GLY A 654 -12.50 -23.66 4.30
C GLY A 654 -12.11 -22.53 5.23
N ILE A 655 -13.12 -21.72 5.57
CA ILE A 655 -13.10 -20.73 6.64
C ILE A 655 -14.23 -20.98 7.62
N THR A 656 -14.09 -20.52 8.86
CA THR A 656 -15.20 -20.54 9.84
C THR A 656 -16.22 -19.45 9.53
N LYS A 657 -17.52 -19.75 9.70
CA LYS A 657 -18.62 -18.80 9.41
C LYS A 657 -18.79 -17.69 10.45
N ASP A 658 -18.27 -17.90 11.64
CA ASP A 658 -18.40 -17.00 12.78
C ASP A 658 -17.27 -15.98 12.84
N GLN A 659 -16.05 -16.34 12.44
CA GLN A 659 -14.85 -15.51 12.61
C GLN A 659 -13.98 -15.41 11.36
N GLY A 660 -14.26 -16.19 10.31
CA GLY A 660 -13.46 -16.21 9.09
C GLY A 660 -12.06 -16.76 9.33
N LEU A 661 -11.89 -17.75 10.21
CA LEU A 661 -10.59 -18.40 10.44
C LEU A 661 -10.34 -19.45 9.36
N LEU A 662 -9.13 -19.55 8.81
CA LEU A 662 -8.80 -20.59 7.84
C LEU A 662 -8.77 -21.95 8.54
N VAL A 663 -9.52 -22.92 8.02
CA VAL A 663 -9.62 -24.27 8.55
C VAL A 663 -8.78 -25.21 7.69
N ALA A 664 -7.90 -25.98 8.32
CA ALA A 664 -7.09 -27.01 7.67
C ALA A 664 -7.07 -28.30 8.48
N GLU A 665 -7.09 -29.45 7.81
CA GLU A 665 -7.00 -30.79 8.42
C GLU A 665 -5.60 -31.35 8.22
N GLU A 666 -4.97 -31.88 9.27
CA GLU A 666 -3.72 -32.64 9.14
C GLU A 666 -3.90 -33.83 8.18
N VAL A 667 -2.87 -34.05 7.36
CA VAL A 667 -2.83 -35.18 6.44
C VAL A 667 -1.52 -35.94 6.55
N MET A 668 -1.61 -37.25 6.32
CA MET A 668 -0.46 -38.14 6.16
C MET A 668 -0.48 -38.76 4.76
N GLU A 669 0.69 -39.07 4.21
CA GLU A 669 0.76 -39.84 2.96
C GLU A 669 0.12 -41.21 3.18
N ASP A 670 -0.80 -41.59 2.28
CA ASP A 670 -1.51 -42.87 2.40
C ASP A 670 -0.74 -44.06 1.80
N GLY A 671 0.37 -43.79 1.10
CA GLY A 671 1.22 -44.78 0.46
C GLY A 671 0.59 -45.51 -0.73
N ILE A 672 -0.59 -45.09 -1.20
CA ILE A 672 -1.30 -45.70 -2.32
C ILE A 672 -0.75 -45.16 -3.64
N GLU A 673 -0.64 -43.84 -3.75
CA GLU A 673 -0.08 -43.14 -4.90
C GLU A 673 0.83 -41.98 -4.44
N LEU A 674 1.75 -41.56 -5.31
CA LEU A 674 2.62 -40.41 -5.07
C LEU A 674 1.75 -39.15 -4.89
N ASN A 675 1.91 -38.44 -3.78
CA ASN A 675 1.09 -37.28 -3.38
C ASN A 675 -0.38 -37.59 -3.08
N SER A 676 -0.70 -38.80 -2.60
CA SER A 676 -2.02 -39.11 -2.07
C SER A 676 -2.06 -38.98 -0.53
N TRP A 677 -3.10 -38.31 -0.03
CA TRP A 677 -3.16 -37.76 1.34
C TRP A 677 -4.43 -38.19 2.08
N LYS A 678 -4.25 -38.90 3.20
CA LYS A 678 -5.33 -39.28 4.10
C LYS A 678 -5.42 -38.32 5.28
N GLY A 679 -6.63 -37.84 5.56
CA GLY A 679 -6.91 -37.00 6.73
C GLY A 679 -6.78 -37.76 8.04
N THR A 680 -6.23 -37.12 9.06
CA THR A 680 -6.09 -37.70 10.42
C THR A 680 -7.24 -37.32 11.33
N GLY A 681 -8.08 -36.34 10.93
CA GLY A 681 -9.11 -35.73 11.78
C GLY A 681 -8.60 -34.60 12.68
N THR A 682 -7.29 -34.37 12.79
CA THR A 682 -6.75 -33.23 13.54
C THR A 682 -7.00 -31.92 12.77
N MET A 683 -7.65 -30.95 13.41
CA MET A 683 -8.07 -29.69 12.78
C MET A 683 -7.29 -28.49 13.31
N PHE A 684 -6.88 -27.61 12.41
CA PHE A 684 -6.23 -26.33 12.71
C PHE A 684 -7.12 -25.17 12.28
N GLN A 685 -7.12 -24.09 13.09
CA GLN A 685 -7.78 -22.83 12.77
C GLN A 685 -6.76 -21.69 12.81
N LEU A 686 -6.61 -20.97 11.70
CA LEU A 686 -5.52 -20.00 11.50
C LEU A 686 -6.07 -18.60 11.25
N ARG A 687 -5.60 -17.62 12.03
CA ARG A 687 -5.98 -16.20 11.86
C ARG A 687 -5.18 -15.54 10.74
N SER A 688 -5.83 -14.59 10.06
CA SER A 688 -5.28 -13.91 8.89
C SER A 688 -4.19 -12.88 9.22
N ASP A 689 -4.28 -12.24 10.40
CA ASP A 689 -3.34 -11.26 10.95
C ASP A 689 -2.08 -11.92 11.48
N GLU A 690 -2.22 -13.01 12.21
CA GLU A 690 -1.11 -13.78 12.79
C GLU A 690 -0.37 -14.63 11.76
N ASN A 691 -1.00 -15.07 10.67
CA ASN A 691 -0.36 -15.99 9.72
C ASN A 691 -0.13 -15.35 8.33
N GLY A 692 0.98 -15.71 7.70
CA GLY A 692 1.28 -15.49 6.29
C GLY A 692 1.13 -16.79 5.50
N PHE A 693 0.58 -16.70 4.28
CA PHE A 693 0.41 -17.85 3.39
C PHE A 693 1.20 -17.63 2.09
N ASP A 694 2.31 -18.37 1.95
CA ASP A 694 3.05 -18.51 0.69
C ASP A 694 2.35 -19.57 -0.17
N TYR A 695 1.62 -19.09 -1.16
CA TYR A 695 0.82 -19.93 -2.07
C TYR A 695 1.67 -20.91 -2.86
N TRP A 696 2.84 -20.47 -3.34
CA TRP A 696 3.69 -21.24 -4.25
C TRP A 696 4.48 -22.31 -3.54
N LYS A 697 4.88 -22.06 -2.30
CA LYS A 697 5.53 -23.05 -1.45
C LYS A 697 4.53 -23.95 -0.72
N GLY A 698 3.24 -23.62 -0.76
CA GLY A 698 2.23 -24.24 0.08
C GLY A 698 2.64 -24.15 1.55
N LEU A 699 3.04 -22.97 2.02
CA LEU A 699 3.59 -22.78 3.36
C LEU A 699 2.77 -21.74 4.12
N ILE A 700 2.33 -22.10 5.33
CA ILE A 700 1.75 -21.18 6.28
C ILE A 700 2.71 -21.01 7.45
N LYS A 701 3.02 -19.76 7.78
CA LYS A 701 3.90 -19.38 8.88
C LYS A 701 3.32 -18.24 9.69
N LYS A 702 3.59 -18.20 10.98
CA LYS A 702 3.25 -17.10 11.86
C LYS A 702 4.10 -15.90 11.49
N LYS A 703 3.49 -14.73 11.47
CA LYS A 703 4.20 -13.46 11.30
C LYS A 703 4.88 -13.15 12.62
N VAL A 704 6.18 -12.84 12.56
CA VAL A 704 6.89 -12.32 13.72
C VAL A 704 6.33 -10.92 13.99
N SER A 705 5.59 -10.76 15.08
CA SER A 705 5.11 -9.44 15.50
C SER A 705 6.33 -8.61 15.89
N ALA A 706 6.61 -7.53 15.17
CA ALA A 706 7.36 -6.43 15.76
C ALA A 706 6.51 -5.95 16.94
N GLN A 707 7.02 -6.07 18.17
CA GLN A 707 6.40 -5.45 19.32
C GLN A 707 6.26 -3.96 19.01
N SER A 708 5.02 -3.49 18.91
CA SER A 708 4.69 -2.08 18.85
C SER A 708 5.10 -1.45 20.18
N THR A 709 6.26 -0.82 20.22
CA THR A 709 6.63 0.08 21.30
C THR A 709 5.88 1.40 21.13
N GLU A 710 4.59 1.42 21.47
CA GLU A 710 3.86 2.66 21.78
C GLU A 710 2.98 2.42 23.00
N ILE A 711 3.47 2.94 24.13
CA ILE A 711 2.75 3.03 25.39
C ILE A 711 1.95 4.33 25.34
N TYR A 712 0.62 4.23 25.32
CA TYR A 712 -0.27 5.29 25.80
C TYR A 712 -1.44 4.61 26.53
N GLU A 713 -1.19 4.16 27.76
CA GLU A 713 -2.29 3.95 28.71
C GLU A 713 -2.77 5.32 29.19
N MET A 714 -3.97 5.69 28.77
CA MET A 714 -4.72 6.79 29.37
C MET A 714 -5.11 6.40 30.79
N SER A 715 -4.46 7.01 31.78
CA SER A 715 -4.93 6.97 33.17
C SER A 715 -6.13 7.91 33.35
N PRO A 716 -7.18 7.51 34.10
CA PRO A 716 -8.31 8.40 34.41
C PRO A 716 -7.89 9.54 35.38
N PRO A 717 -8.57 10.70 35.35
CA PRO A 717 -8.19 11.85 36.16
C PRO A 717 -8.39 11.60 37.66
N GLY A 718 -7.37 11.97 38.43
CA GLY A 718 -7.23 11.65 39.85
C GLY A 718 -8.13 12.46 40.80
N GLU A 719 -8.48 11.80 41.90
CA GLU A 719 -8.87 12.44 43.15
C GLU A 719 -7.64 12.83 43.97
N MET A 720 -7.78 13.94 44.70
CA MET A 720 -6.76 14.70 45.38
C MET A 720 -6.50 14.22 46.83
N THR A 721 -5.22 14.36 47.25
CA THR A 721 -4.69 14.60 48.63
C THR A 721 -4.41 13.38 49.56
N PRO A 722 -3.56 13.53 50.62
CA PRO A 722 -2.13 13.97 50.66
C PRO A 722 -1.25 13.01 51.56
N PRO A 723 0.04 13.29 51.84
CA PRO A 723 1.06 12.25 52.08
C PRO A 723 1.35 11.94 53.56
N SER A 724 1.94 10.77 53.85
CA SER A 724 3.21 10.62 54.62
C SER A 724 3.55 9.18 55.06
N LYS A 725 4.87 8.88 55.05
CA LYS A 725 5.65 7.88 55.84
C LYS A 725 5.35 6.38 55.60
N SER A 726 6.25 5.41 55.72
CA SER A 726 7.72 5.27 55.79
C SER A 726 8.03 3.76 55.82
N SER A 727 9.29 3.40 55.55
CA SER A 727 10.05 2.21 56.02
C SER A 727 9.74 0.77 55.55
N HIS A 728 10.81 0.12 55.02
CA HIS A 728 11.29 -1.28 55.19
C HIS A 728 10.31 -2.44 54.83
N GLU A 729 10.67 -3.59 54.26
CA GLU A 729 11.91 -4.36 54.13
C GLU A 729 11.72 -5.49 53.07
N SER A 730 12.81 -6.20 52.79
CA SER A 730 13.11 -7.25 51.79
C SER A 730 12.26 -8.55 51.74
N LEU A 731 12.18 -9.21 50.56
CA LEU A 731 12.77 -10.55 50.23
C LEU A 731 12.05 -11.33 49.10
N ALA A 732 12.90 -11.97 48.27
CA ALA A 732 12.78 -13.30 47.62
C ALA A 732 12.03 -13.51 46.28
N ASP A 733 12.82 -14.03 45.33
CA ASP A 733 12.49 -14.73 44.07
C ASP A 733 11.80 -16.09 44.31
N ASP A 734 10.84 -16.46 43.44
CA ASP A 734 10.63 -17.84 42.92
C ASP A 734 9.70 -17.82 41.67
N PRO A 735 10.13 -18.35 40.49
CA PRO A 735 9.29 -18.43 39.31
C PRO A 735 8.63 -19.82 39.16
N ARG A 736 7.30 -19.86 39.05
CA ARG A 736 6.56 -21.06 38.61
C ARG A 736 5.92 -20.85 37.23
N PRO A 737 6.10 -21.76 36.26
CA PRO A 737 5.51 -21.66 34.93
C PRO A 737 4.07 -22.20 34.90
N PHE A 738 3.19 -21.48 34.21
CA PHE A 738 1.82 -21.88 33.90
C PHE A 738 1.78 -22.98 32.82
N LYS A 739 1.07 -24.08 33.09
CA LYS A 739 0.78 -25.17 32.16
C LYS A 739 -0.41 -24.83 31.24
N LYS A 740 -0.28 -25.15 29.95
CA LYS A 740 -1.34 -25.15 28.94
C LYS A 740 -2.33 -26.30 29.21
N HIS A 741 -3.63 -26.02 29.12
CA HIS A 741 -4.69 -27.03 29.13
C HIS A 741 -4.96 -27.55 27.72
N LYS A 742 -4.92 -28.87 27.56
CA LYS A 742 -5.39 -29.64 26.41
C LYS A 742 -6.82 -30.11 26.76
N LEU A 743 -7.79 -29.85 25.89
CA LEU A 743 -9.17 -30.31 26.04
C LEU A 743 -9.31 -31.65 25.31
N ASP A 744 -9.47 -32.72 26.07
CA ASP A 744 -9.84 -34.04 25.56
C ASP A 744 -11.37 -34.22 25.63
N SER A 745 -11.93 -34.73 24.52
CA SER A 745 -13.31 -35.18 24.36
C SER A 745 -13.56 -36.53 25.05
N PRO A 746 -14.74 -36.77 25.67
CA PRO A 746 -15.07 -38.11 26.17
C PRO A 746 -16.02 -38.89 25.24
N GLU A 747 -15.65 -40.13 24.94
CA GLU A 747 -16.51 -41.18 24.38
C GLU A 747 -17.33 -41.91 25.46
N MET A 748 -18.42 -42.53 25.00
CA MET A 748 -19.51 -43.16 25.75
C MET A 748 -19.17 -44.52 26.39
N THR A 749 -19.92 -44.86 27.45
CA THR A 749 -20.29 -46.26 27.75
C THR A 749 -21.77 -46.35 28.14
N ALA A 750 -22.45 -47.36 27.60
CA ALA A 750 -23.89 -47.63 27.71
C ALA A 750 -24.27 -48.48 28.94
N THR A 751 -25.52 -48.35 29.42
CA THR A 751 -26.34 -49.50 29.88
C THR A 751 -27.83 -49.14 30.08
N GLN A 752 -28.68 -49.92 29.40
CA GLN A 752 -30.00 -50.49 29.77
C GLN A 752 -31.29 -49.63 29.91
N PHE A 753 -32.28 -50.02 29.09
CA PHE A 753 -33.73 -49.74 29.11
C PHE A 753 -34.47 -50.53 30.21
N PRO A 754 -35.75 -50.21 30.56
CA PRO A 754 -36.90 -50.74 29.79
C PRO A 754 -38.12 -49.79 29.60
N ASP A 755 -38.82 -50.10 28.51
CA ASP A 755 -40.27 -50.09 28.27
C ASP A 755 -41.09 -48.84 27.88
N THR A 756 -41.79 -49.07 26.75
CA THR A 756 -42.77 -48.30 25.95
C THR A 756 -44.19 -48.40 26.59
N PRO A 757 -45.31 -47.77 26.09
CA PRO A 757 -45.67 -47.61 24.67
C PRO A 757 -46.41 -46.32 24.25
N ALA A 758 -46.58 -46.28 22.92
CA ALA A 758 -47.13 -45.26 22.04
C ALA A 758 -48.59 -44.81 22.26
N SER A 759 -48.92 -43.62 21.75
CA SER A 759 -50.13 -43.38 20.92
C SER A 759 -50.14 -41.97 20.29
N THR A 760 -50.25 -41.90 18.96
CA THR A 760 -51.00 -40.88 18.17
C THR A 760 -52.34 -41.55 17.74
N PRO A 761 -53.38 -40.89 17.14
CA PRO A 761 -53.41 -39.63 16.36
C PRO A 761 -54.71 -38.76 16.48
N GLU A 762 -54.77 -37.72 15.62
CA GLU A 762 -55.95 -37.14 14.93
C GLU A 762 -56.69 -35.85 15.42
N ARG A 763 -56.76 -34.91 14.45
CA ARG A 763 -57.88 -34.06 13.95
C ARG A 763 -58.63 -33.07 14.86
N GLY A 764 -58.68 -31.81 14.39
CA GLY A 764 -59.97 -31.22 13.98
C GLY A 764 -60.38 -29.84 14.55
N ARG A 765 -60.46 -28.87 13.62
CA ARG A 765 -61.47 -27.78 13.47
C ARG A 765 -61.53 -26.57 14.42
N THR A 766 -61.70 -25.43 13.75
CA THR A 766 -62.19 -24.08 14.14
C THR A 766 -63.69 -24.08 14.54
N PRO A 767 -64.21 -23.00 15.18
CA PRO A 767 -64.81 -21.81 14.51
C PRO A 767 -64.34 -20.44 15.13
N GLU A 768 -64.22 -19.31 14.41
CA GLU A 768 -65.25 -18.27 14.07
C GLU A 768 -65.92 -17.64 15.33
N THR A 769 -66.07 -16.34 15.59
CA THR A 769 -66.33 -15.06 14.85
C THR A 769 -66.00 -13.87 15.79
N GLU A 770 -65.63 -12.65 15.35
CA GLU A 770 -66.56 -11.53 15.06
C GLU A 770 -65.91 -10.38 14.26
N ARG A 771 -66.75 -9.76 13.42
CA ARG A 771 -66.48 -8.66 12.48
C ARG A 771 -66.77 -7.29 13.11
N VAL A 772 -66.12 -6.23 12.60
CA VAL A 772 -66.80 -4.96 12.24
C VAL A 772 -66.18 -4.40 10.94
N GLN A 773 -67.06 -4.12 9.96
CA GLN A 773 -66.85 -3.45 8.66
C GLN A 773 -66.75 -1.91 8.87
N SER A 774 -66.26 -1.04 7.98
CA SER A 774 -66.59 -0.80 6.55
C SER A 774 -65.64 0.28 5.97
N VAL A 775 -64.90 0.11 4.86
CA VAL A 775 -65.14 0.40 3.41
C VAL A 775 -65.23 1.91 2.98
N PRO A 776 -65.02 2.30 1.68
CA PRO A 776 -63.84 3.06 1.20
C PRO A 776 -64.20 4.28 0.30
N THR A 777 -63.22 5.02 -0.26
CA THR A 777 -63.48 5.79 -1.51
C THR A 777 -62.23 5.98 -2.39
N ILE A 778 -62.53 6.16 -3.68
CA ILE A 778 -61.76 6.03 -4.91
C ILE A 778 -61.21 7.39 -5.42
N VAL A 779 -60.13 7.28 -6.21
CA VAL A 779 -59.51 8.12 -7.27
C VAL A 779 -60.38 9.20 -7.95
N GLU A 780 -59.79 10.39 -8.24
CA GLU A 780 -59.76 11.04 -9.58
C GLU A 780 -58.98 12.40 -9.65
N THR A 781 -58.01 12.42 -10.59
CA THR A 781 -57.54 13.44 -11.58
C THR A 781 -57.38 14.96 -11.31
N ALA A 782 -56.29 15.50 -11.91
CA ALA A 782 -55.82 16.90 -12.02
C ALA A 782 -56.64 17.75 -13.05
N PRO A 783 -56.38 19.06 -13.35
CA PRO A 783 -55.12 19.59 -13.90
C PRO A 783 -54.70 21.06 -13.56
N ASP A 784 -53.50 21.41 -14.05
CA ASP A 784 -53.01 22.70 -14.63
C ASP A 784 -53.20 24.08 -13.92
N GLY A 785 -52.16 24.91 -13.77
CA GLY A 785 -51.79 25.90 -14.80
C GLY A 785 -51.09 27.14 -14.21
N THR A 786 -49.82 27.32 -14.57
CA THR A 786 -49.12 28.57 -14.93
C THR A 786 -49.21 29.88 -14.10
N SER A 787 -47.99 30.39 -13.80
CA SER A 787 -47.47 31.75 -14.08
C SER A 787 -47.40 32.84 -12.97
N ARG A 788 -46.14 33.10 -12.58
CA ARG A 788 -45.38 34.38 -12.49
C ARG A 788 -45.94 35.64 -11.77
N VAL A 789 -45.24 36.02 -10.66
CA VAL A 789 -44.51 37.31 -10.35
C VAL A 789 -45.31 38.65 -10.34
N PRO A 790 -44.96 39.78 -9.62
CA PRO A 790 -43.89 40.13 -8.65
C PRO A 790 -44.32 40.84 -7.31
N TYR A 791 -43.33 41.03 -6.42
CA TYR A 791 -43.09 42.06 -5.36
C TYR A 791 -43.68 43.48 -5.60
N PRO A 792 -43.86 44.39 -4.59
CA PRO A 792 -42.92 44.84 -3.52
C PRO A 792 -43.60 45.13 -2.15
N GLY A 793 -43.03 45.59 -1.02
CA GLY A 793 -41.76 46.19 -0.58
C GLY A 793 -41.97 46.82 0.83
N TYR A 794 -40.90 47.43 1.41
CA TYR A 794 -40.79 48.27 2.63
C TYR A 794 -40.60 47.55 3.99
N TRP A 795 -39.43 47.64 4.67
CA TRP A 795 -38.87 48.75 5.52
C TRP A 795 -39.86 49.15 6.65
N SER A 796 -39.53 49.31 7.94
CA SER A 796 -38.28 49.50 8.68
C SER A 796 -38.53 49.42 10.21
N ASP A 797 -37.43 49.35 10.98
CA ASP A 797 -37.18 49.83 12.36
C ASP A 797 -37.81 49.16 13.59
N GLY A 798 -36.92 48.73 14.50
CA GLY A 798 -37.19 48.27 15.87
C GLY A 798 -36.00 47.54 16.47
#